data_AF-A0A7M7G7I7-F1
#
_entry.id   AF-A0A7M7G7I7-F1
#
_cell.length_a   1.000
_cell.length_b   1.000
_cell.length_c   1.000
_cell.angle_alpha   90.00
_cell.angle_beta   90.00
_cell.angle_gamma   90.00
#
_symmetry.space_group_name_H-M   'P 1'
#
loop_
_entity.id
_entity.type
_entity.pdbx_description
1 polymer ?
#
loop_
_entity_poly.entity_id
_entity_poly.type
_entity_poly.pdbx_seq_one_letter_code
_entity_poly.pdbx_strand_id
1 'polypeptide(L)'
;MVQVRYTRNLFLRGICVIYLFAFLSFYIQIPGLYGDNGILPARTQLDLKGRTPLFQKLRQKPTLLWFAPYFGLNIEYMLDVLSLIGIALSFVGFISQKFCIAFVFALLWLLYYSLYQIGQTFMWFQWDVLLLEAGFLCILVAPFCYSQRGKISTPSDVVTFWTVRWLLFRLMFSSGVVKLTSGCPIWWKLDALNIHFESQCIPTPLAWYAHHLPAWFLRFTTVIVNIIELVIPFLFFFPNRKVRIIAFYTQVFLQIHIIATGNYNFFNFLTICLCISLLDDHFFYKRKSKNDSYNIIKYFSTILCILVYGGIFYATYIYYNLRLSDNWTIQSNIAFTQDQFDYILSRAIPLSIHIGVVSLAFTIANAIVVSLLTIKGIQNKIFATFVTIFYTAAVCFVFAISIVPYATLHHTYNSTIPIQLRQMQGKVEYLHLVNSYGLFRRMTGVEGRLEVIIEGSNNIDGPWKEYEFLYKPGNVNNSLPFVAPHQPRLDWQMWFAALGTYHQNPWLMSLAYRLLRGQPEILALMNNVENPFPEKPPRYIKASLYRYHYTPWSQSWNKQAWWSREKIGEYFPIFSHDHPPLIEYLSKMKIIQDKPVYKVINEPLKLLLDSIRSLVHKIEASLFLWGVFTAGCTIIVTSYNNSVLKKK
;
A
#
# COMPACT_ATOMS: atom_id res chain seq x y z
N MET A 1 21.86 -22.30 13.26
CA MET A 1 21.52 -20.94 12.78
C MET A 1 20.43 -21.04 11.73
N VAL A 2 19.41 -20.18 11.84
CA VAL A 2 18.35 -20.10 10.85
C VAL A 2 18.89 -19.33 9.63
N GLN A 3 19.15 -20.04 8.54
CA GLN A 3 19.53 -19.40 7.28
C GLN A 3 18.29 -18.69 6.71
N VAL A 4 18.46 -17.48 6.21
CA VAL A 4 17.36 -16.64 5.67
C VAL A 4 17.65 -16.18 4.24
N ARG A 5 18.65 -16.73 3.57
CA ARG A 5 19.10 -16.25 2.27
C ARG A 5 18.02 -16.44 1.19
N TYR A 6 17.45 -17.63 1.10
CA TYR A 6 16.40 -17.91 0.10
C TYR A 6 15.15 -17.10 0.39
N THR A 7 14.80 -17.02 1.67
CA THR A 7 13.67 -16.24 2.18
C THR A 7 13.82 -14.75 1.86
N ARG A 8 15.00 -14.19 2.15
CA ARG A 8 15.40 -12.81 1.82
C ARG A 8 15.36 -12.58 0.31
N ASN A 9 15.90 -13.49 -0.49
CA ASN A 9 15.90 -13.37 -1.94
C ASN A 9 14.48 -13.37 -2.52
N LEU A 10 13.59 -14.22 -2.00
CA LEU A 10 12.17 -14.23 -2.35
C LEU A 10 11.49 -12.91 -1.98
N PHE A 11 11.76 -12.39 -0.77
CA PHE A 11 11.28 -11.09 -0.34
C PHE A 11 11.71 -9.96 -1.29
N LEU A 12 13.01 -9.87 -1.62
CA LEU A 12 13.54 -8.83 -2.52
C LEU A 12 12.88 -8.90 -3.90
N ARG A 13 12.71 -10.11 -4.46
CA ARG A 13 11.96 -10.30 -5.73
C ARG A 13 10.49 -9.89 -5.60
N GLY A 14 9.84 -10.22 -4.50
CA GLY A 14 8.48 -9.78 -4.19
C GLY A 14 8.38 -8.26 -4.20
N ILE A 15 9.31 -7.55 -3.59
CA ILE A 15 9.34 -6.08 -3.58
C ILE A 15 9.60 -5.51 -4.98
N CYS A 16 10.42 -6.16 -5.82
CA CYS A 16 10.52 -5.79 -7.23
C CYS A 16 9.16 -5.88 -7.94
N VAL A 17 8.35 -6.92 -7.67
CA VAL A 17 6.98 -7.02 -8.22
C VAL A 17 6.07 -5.90 -7.69
N ILE A 18 6.18 -5.53 -6.41
CA ILE A 18 5.40 -4.42 -5.85
C ILE A 18 5.77 -3.09 -6.52
N TYR A 19 7.07 -2.80 -6.69
CA TYR A 19 7.50 -1.61 -7.43
C TYR A 19 7.01 -1.63 -8.87
N LEU A 20 7.06 -2.78 -9.53
CA LEU A 20 6.56 -2.94 -10.89
C LEU A 20 5.08 -2.55 -10.98
N PHE A 21 4.23 -3.08 -10.09
CA PHE A 21 2.81 -2.70 -10.04
C PHE A 21 2.61 -1.22 -9.73
N ALA A 22 3.35 -0.66 -8.78
CA ALA A 22 3.24 0.74 -8.39
C ALA A 22 3.62 1.69 -9.54
N PHE A 23 4.74 1.44 -10.24
CA PHE A 23 5.18 2.26 -11.36
C PHE A 23 4.28 2.09 -12.59
N LEU A 24 3.86 0.86 -12.95
CA LEU A 24 2.91 0.63 -14.05
C LEU A 24 1.58 1.35 -13.78
N SER A 25 1.04 1.19 -12.57
CA SER A 25 -0.21 1.83 -12.17
C SER A 25 -0.11 3.36 -12.22
N PHE A 26 1.02 3.93 -11.79
CA PHE A 26 1.26 5.37 -11.84
C PHE A 26 1.39 5.86 -13.29
N TYR A 27 2.20 5.18 -14.10
CA TYR A 27 2.52 5.56 -15.48
C TYR A 27 1.28 5.78 -16.34
N ILE A 28 0.33 4.84 -16.29
CA ILE A 28 -0.91 4.88 -17.08
C ILE A 28 -1.75 6.13 -16.78
N GLN A 29 -1.67 6.64 -15.55
CA GLN A 29 -2.47 7.76 -15.07
C GLN A 29 -1.75 9.11 -15.17
N ILE A 30 -0.48 9.16 -15.60
CA ILE A 30 0.30 10.41 -15.69
C ILE A 30 -0.41 11.47 -16.53
N PRO A 31 -0.88 11.19 -17.77
CA PRO A 31 -1.43 12.24 -18.62
C PRO A 31 -2.66 12.90 -18.00
N GLY A 32 -3.58 12.08 -17.47
CA GLY A 32 -4.83 12.58 -16.88
C GLY A 32 -4.67 13.22 -15.51
N LEU A 33 -3.75 12.74 -14.66
CA LEU A 33 -3.60 13.28 -13.31
C LEU A 33 -2.62 14.45 -13.24
N TYR A 34 -1.48 14.33 -13.92
CA TYR A 34 -0.32 15.19 -13.71
C TYR A 34 0.20 15.89 -14.96
N GLY A 35 -0.31 15.49 -16.14
CA GLY A 35 0.05 16.13 -17.40
C GLY A 35 -0.33 17.59 -17.46
N ASP A 36 0.15 18.30 -18.48
CA ASP A 36 -0.15 19.73 -18.65
C ASP A 36 -1.66 20.00 -18.79
N ASN A 37 -2.39 19.03 -19.35
CA ASN A 37 -3.85 19.00 -19.45
C ASN A 37 -4.55 18.21 -18.33
N GLY A 38 -3.80 17.68 -17.37
CA GLY A 38 -4.33 16.85 -16.29
C GLY A 38 -5.11 17.62 -15.21
N ILE A 39 -5.62 16.88 -14.24
CA ILE A 39 -6.39 17.40 -13.09
C ILE A 39 -5.51 18.31 -12.24
N LEU A 40 -4.32 17.85 -11.86
CA LEU A 40 -3.35 18.61 -11.06
C LEU A 40 -1.98 18.60 -11.76
N PRO A 41 -1.77 19.51 -12.73
CA PRO A 41 -0.54 19.54 -13.52
C PRO A 41 0.70 19.61 -12.63
N ALA A 42 1.62 18.66 -12.80
CA ALA A 42 2.84 18.55 -11.99
C ALA A 42 3.77 19.77 -12.15
N ARG A 43 3.64 20.51 -13.25
CA ARG A 43 4.35 21.79 -13.47
C ARG A 43 4.09 22.85 -12.41
N THR A 44 2.97 22.77 -11.70
CA THR A 44 2.64 23.71 -10.61
C THR A 44 3.55 23.53 -9.40
N GLN A 45 4.18 22.37 -9.27
CA GLN A 45 4.98 21.97 -8.11
C GLN A 45 6.46 22.37 -8.22
N LEU A 46 6.96 22.60 -9.44
CA LEU A 46 8.36 22.92 -9.69
C LEU A 46 8.49 24.14 -10.62
N ASP A 47 9.23 25.16 -10.19
CA ASP A 47 9.61 26.26 -11.05
C ASP A 47 10.94 25.96 -11.78
N LEU A 48 10.82 25.43 -13.00
CA LEU A 48 11.98 25.13 -13.84
C LEU A 48 12.69 26.39 -14.36
N LYS A 49 12.00 27.54 -14.45
CA LYS A 49 12.56 28.79 -15.02
C LYS A 49 13.30 29.63 -13.98
N GLY A 50 13.06 29.39 -12.69
CA GLY A 50 13.75 30.09 -11.61
C GLY A 50 15.27 29.95 -11.68
N ARG A 51 16.00 31.07 -11.53
CA ARG A 51 17.48 31.14 -11.56
C ARG A 51 18.18 30.55 -10.32
N THR A 52 17.43 29.95 -9.41
CA THR A 52 18.01 29.35 -8.20
C THR A 52 18.90 28.16 -8.55
N PRO A 53 20.05 28.00 -7.87
CA PRO A 53 20.96 26.90 -8.14
C PRO A 53 20.31 25.55 -7.84
N LEU A 54 20.65 24.53 -8.64
CA LEU A 54 20.08 23.18 -8.54
C LEU A 54 20.19 22.59 -7.13
N PHE A 55 21.31 22.82 -6.44
CA PHE A 55 21.53 22.34 -5.07
C PHE A 55 20.49 22.90 -4.08
N GLN A 56 20.14 24.18 -4.20
CA GLN A 56 19.13 24.80 -3.34
C GLN A 56 17.73 24.27 -3.67
N LYS A 57 17.43 24.04 -4.95
CA LYS A 57 16.18 23.42 -5.41
C LYS A 57 16.02 22.00 -4.84
N LEU A 58 17.08 21.19 -4.88
CA LEU A 58 17.10 19.84 -4.31
C LEU A 58 16.95 19.84 -2.80
N ARG A 59 17.53 20.82 -2.10
CA ARG A 59 17.37 20.95 -0.64
C ARG A 59 15.95 21.34 -0.23
N GLN A 60 15.27 22.15 -1.04
CA GLN A 60 13.87 22.53 -0.80
C GLN A 60 12.91 21.39 -1.10
N LYS A 61 13.06 20.75 -2.27
CA LYS A 61 12.22 19.64 -2.71
C LYS A 61 13.09 18.58 -3.38
N PRO A 62 13.48 17.51 -2.66
CA PRO A 62 14.39 16.50 -3.18
C PRO A 62 13.68 15.60 -4.20
N THR A 63 13.86 15.89 -5.50
CA THR A 63 13.26 15.13 -6.59
C THR A 63 14.16 15.13 -7.83
N LEU A 64 14.19 14.02 -8.55
CA LEU A 64 14.90 13.90 -9.83
C LEU A 64 14.24 14.70 -10.96
N LEU A 65 13.02 15.19 -10.78
CA LEU A 65 12.33 15.98 -11.80
C LEU A 65 12.96 17.34 -12.06
N TRP A 66 13.81 17.84 -11.16
CA TRP A 66 14.63 19.03 -11.44
C TRP A 66 15.60 18.84 -12.62
N PHE A 67 15.90 17.59 -13.00
CA PHE A 67 16.77 17.30 -14.13
C PHE A 67 16.07 17.37 -15.49
N ALA A 68 14.75 17.57 -15.55
CA ALA A 68 13.98 17.61 -16.81
C ALA A 68 14.58 18.56 -17.88
N PRO A 69 15.00 19.81 -17.55
CA PRO A 69 15.59 20.72 -18.52
C PRO A 69 16.91 20.20 -19.12
N TYR A 70 17.69 19.43 -18.36
CA TYR A 70 18.98 18.88 -18.84
C TYR A 70 18.77 17.78 -19.88
N PHE A 71 17.65 17.06 -19.82
CA PHE A 71 17.24 16.11 -20.85
C PHE A 71 16.46 16.76 -22.00
N GLY A 72 16.21 18.07 -21.93
CA GLY A 72 15.38 18.80 -22.89
C GLY A 72 13.90 18.41 -22.82
N LEU A 73 13.40 17.98 -21.65
CA LEU A 73 12.03 17.52 -21.43
C LEU A 73 11.23 18.48 -20.53
N ASN A 74 9.91 18.45 -20.64
CA ASN A 74 9.01 19.04 -19.65
C ASN A 74 8.85 18.07 -18.44
N ILE A 75 8.08 18.49 -17.45
CA ILE A 75 7.87 17.71 -16.22
C ILE A 75 7.05 16.44 -16.50
N GLU A 76 6.05 16.52 -17.37
CA GLU A 76 5.22 15.37 -17.74
C GLU A 76 6.05 14.23 -18.36
N TYR A 77 6.86 14.52 -19.38
CA TYR A 77 7.74 13.52 -19.99
C TYR A 77 8.84 13.04 -19.04
N MET A 78 9.29 13.88 -18.10
CA MET A 78 10.22 13.44 -17.07
C MET A 78 9.56 12.44 -16.09
N LEU A 79 8.26 12.60 -15.77
CA LEU A 79 7.52 11.59 -15.00
C LEU A 79 7.47 10.25 -15.74
N ASP A 80 7.27 10.28 -17.06
CA ASP A 80 7.30 9.07 -17.90
C ASP A 80 8.66 8.38 -17.83
N VAL A 81 9.76 9.13 -18.02
CA VAL A 81 11.13 8.59 -17.96
C VAL A 81 11.40 7.93 -16.60
N LEU A 82 11.10 8.61 -15.50
CA LEU A 82 11.31 8.05 -14.16
C LEU A 82 10.48 6.79 -13.93
N SER A 83 9.22 6.78 -14.39
CA SER A 83 8.32 5.63 -14.25
C SER A 83 8.78 4.45 -15.11
N LEU A 84 9.18 4.68 -16.36
CA LEU A 84 9.67 3.63 -17.27
C LEU A 84 11.00 3.03 -16.82
N ILE A 85 11.93 3.83 -16.28
CA ILE A 85 13.15 3.31 -15.67
C ILE A 85 12.80 2.47 -14.43
N GLY A 86 11.85 2.94 -13.60
CA GLY A 86 11.34 2.19 -12.46
C GLY A 86 10.74 0.83 -12.87
N ILE A 87 9.92 0.80 -13.93
CA ILE A 87 9.35 -0.41 -14.53
C ILE A 87 10.45 -1.35 -15.01
N ALA A 88 11.43 -0.84 -15.76
CA ALA A 88 12.52 -1.66 -16.29
C ALA A 88 13.36 -2.30 -15.17
N LEU A 89 13.80 -1.51 -14.18
CA LEU A 89 14.61 -2.00 -13.06
C LEU A 89 13.86 -3.02 -12.20
N SER A 90 12.59 -2.74 -11.92
CA SER A 90 11.72 -3.63 -11.15
C SER A 90 11.44 -4.93 -11.89
N PHE A 91 11.16 -4.88 -13.20
CA PHE A 91 10.95 -6.06 -14.04
C PHE A 91 12.22 -6.92 -14.13
N VAL A 92 13.39 -6.31 -14.35
CA VAL A 92 14.67 -7.03 -14.40
C VAL A 92 15.00 -7.67 -13.05
N GLY A 93 14.75 -6.97 -11.93
CA GLY A 93 14.90 -7.50 -10.58
C GLY A 93 13.94 -8.68 -10.29
N PHE A 94 12.71 -8.59 -10.78
CA PHE A 94 11.71 -9.66 -10.69
C PHE A 94 12.18 -10.94 -11.39
N ILE A 95 12.59 -10.85 -12.67
CA ILE A 95 13.02 -12.03 -13.44
C ILE A 95 14.39 -12.56 -12.98
N SER A 96 15.30 -11.68 -12.54
CA SER A 96 16.69 -12.03 -12.25
C SER A 96 17.13 -11.61 -10.86
N GLN A 97 17.41 -12.61 -10.01
CA GLN A 97 17.94 -12.39 -8.66
C GLN A 97 19.27 -11.61 -8.66
N LYS A 98 20.01 -11.61 -9.78
CA LYS A 98 21.28 -10.89 -9.92
C LYS A 98 21.13 -9.38 -9.76
N PHE A 99 19.96 -8.85 -10.09
CA PHE A 99 19.66 -7.41 -10.02
C PHE A 99 18.98 -7.00 -8.71
N CYS A 100 18.67 -7.95 -7.82
CA CYS A 100 18.20 -7.66 -6.47
C CYS A 100 19.36 -7.26 -5.55
N ILE A 101 20.05 -6.16 -5.87
CA ILE A 101 21.20 -5.61 -5.12
C ILE A 101 20.85 -4.25 -4.51
N ALA A 102 21.60 -3.84 -3.46
CA ALA A 102 21.34 -2.61 -2.72
C ALA A 102 21.26 -1.36 -3.60
N PHE A 103 22.14 -1.26 -4.61
CA PHE A 103 22.14 -0.13 -5.55
C PHE A 103 20.84 -0.02 -6.37
N VAL A 104 20.30 -1.15 -6.85
CA VAL A 104 19.06 -1.16 -7.63
C VAL A 104 17.88 -0.74 -6.75
N PHE A 105 17.81 -1.22 -5.50
CA PHE A 105 16.77 -0.77 -4.57
C PHE A 105 16.91 0.70 -4.17
N ALA A 106 18.14 1.21 -4.03
CA ALA A 106 18.37 2.64 -3.79
C ALA A 106 17.86 3.50 -4.96
N LEU A 107 18.10 3.03 -6.20
CA LEU A 107 17.59 3.69 -7.39
C LEU A 107 16.06 3.61 -7.48
N LEU A 108 15.46 2.43 -7.29
CA LEU A 108 13.99 2.25 -7.26
C LEU A 108 13.34 3.15 -6.21
N TRP A 109 13.91 3.21 -5.01
CA TRP A 109 13.43 4.07 -3.93
C TRP A 109 13.53 5.55 -4.32
N LEU A 110 14.65 5.99 -4.88
CA LEU A 110 14.85 7.38 -5.29
C LEU A 110 13.89 7.80 -6.42
N LEU A 111 13.66 6.91 -7.40
CA LEU A 111 12.69 7.12 -8.47
C LEU A 111 11.29 7.28 -7.90
N TYR A 112 10.84 6.34 -7.04
CA TYR A 112 9.50 6.39 -6.46
C TYR A 112 9.30 7.60 -5.54
N TYR A 113 10.29 7.90 -4.71
CA TYR A 113 10.31 9.08 -3.85
C TYR A 113 10.21 10.38 -4.65
N SER A 114 10.88 10.45 -5.80
CA SER A 114 10.78 11.62 -6.70
C SER A 114 9.36 11.81 -7.26
N LEU A 115 8.65 10.72 -7.58
CA LEU A 115 7.24 10.76 -8.00
C LEU A 115 6.33 11.16 -6.84
N TYR A 116 6.53 10.57 -5.66
CA TYR A 116 5.75 10.86 -4.45
C TYR A 116 5.81 12.35 -4.07
N GLN A 117 7.00 12.96 -4.14
CA GLN A 117 7.19 14.38 -3.82
C GLN A 117 6.33 15.33 -4.70
N ILE A 118 5.99 14.93 -5.92
CA ILE A 118 5.24 15.78 -6.87
C ILE A 118 3.79 15.33 -7.04
N GLY A 119 3.44 14.10 -6.68
CA GLY A 119 2.14 13.54 -6.94
C GLY A 119 0.98 14.04 -6.06
N GLN A 120 1.21 15.05 -5.21
CA GLN A 120 0.17 15.83 -4.52
C GLN A 120 -0.86 14.92 -3.81
N THR A 121 -2.14 15.30 -3.80
CA THR A 121 -3.25 14.53 -3.20
C THR A 121 -3.35 13.11 -3.74
N PHE A 122 -2.99 12.88 -5.01
CA PHE A 122 -3.09 11.57 -5.64
C PHE A 122 -1.94 10.60 -5.25
N MET A 123 -0.88 11.03 -4.55
CA MET A 123 0.18 10.16 -4.00
C MET A 123 0.17 10.06 -2.46
N TRP A 124 -0.68 10.82 -1.77
CA TRP A 124 -0.62 10.91 -0.32
C TRP A 124 -1.43 9.81 0.40
N PHE A 125 -1.16 8.56 0.04
CA PHE A 125 -1.84 7.40 0.62
C PHE A 125 -0.91 6.55 1.50
N GLN A 126 -1.48 5.76 2.42
CA GLN A 126 -0.69 4.95 3.37
C GLN A 126 0.16 3.86 2.69
N TRP A 127 -0.29 3.32 1.55
CA TRP A 127 0.49 2.31 0.82
C TRP A 127 1.68 2.91 0.06
N ASP A 128 1.61 4.17 -0.36
CA ASP A 128 2.73 4.88 -1.00
C ASP A 128 3.86 5.09 0.02
N VAL A 129 3.54 5.55 1.23
CA VAL A 129 4.54 5.70 2.32
C VAL A 129 5.04 4.36 2.87
N LEU A 130 4.20 3.32 2.91
CA LEU A 130 4.63 1.96 3.25
C LEU A 130 5.64 1.42 2.23
N LEU A 131 5.43 1.66 0.93
CA LEU A 131 6.37 1.25 -0.11
C LEU A 131 7.70 2.02 -0.02
N LEU A 132 7.67 3.32 0.31
CA LEU A 132 8.90 4.09 0.57
C LEU A 132 9.69 3.50 1.75
N GLU A 133 9.02 3.17 2.85
CA GLU A 133 9.67 2.57 4.02
C GLU A 133 10.20 1.16 3.72
N ALA A 134 9.38 0.27 3.16
CA ALA A 134 9.79 -1.08 2.79
C ALA A 134 10.92 -1.06 1.73
N GLY A 135 10.84 -0.14 0.78
CA GLY A 135 11.84 0.09 -0.25
C GLY A 135 13.19 0.54 0.31
N PHE A 136 13.18 1.44 1.30
CA PHE A 136 14.38 1.84 2.02
C PHE A 136 14.99 0.65 2.78
N LEU A 137 14.17 -0.16 3.46
CA LEU A 137 14.65 -1.39 4.11
C LEU A 137 15.30 -2.36 3.12
N CYS A 138 14.80 -2.45 1.88
CA CYS A 138 15.43 -3.28 0.84
C CYS A 138 16.86 -2.84 0.50
N ILE A 139 17.22 -1.57 0.66
CA ILE A 139 18.61 -1.09 0.49
C ILE A 139 19.53 -1.75 1.52
N LEU A 140 19.03 -1.91 2.76
CA LEU A 140 19.78 -2.56 3.85
C LEU A 140 19.78 -4.08 3.71
N VAL A 141 18.66 -4.66 3.29
CA VAL A 141 18.48 -6.12 3.18
C VAL A 141 19.19 -6.70 1.96
N ALA A 142 19.26 -5.97 0.85
CA ALA A 142 19.87 -6.47 -0.37
C ALA A 142 21.40 -6.55 -0.27
N PRO A 143 22.02 -7.55 -0.91
CA PRO A 143 23.48 -7.61 -0.98
C PRO A 143 24.04 -6.44 -1.79
N PHE A 144 25.21 -5.93 -1.40
CA PHE A 144 25.93 -4.89 -2.16
C PHE A 144 26.29 -5.34 -3.58
N CYS A 145 26.86 -6.54 -3.71
CA CYS A 145 27.22 -7.14 -5.00
C CYS A 145 26.70 -8.57 -5.08
N TYR A 146 26.23 -8.98 -6.27
CA TYR A 146 25.81 -10.36 -6.50
C TYR A 146 27.04 -11.28 -6.63
N SER A 147 27.38 -11.99 -5.56
CA SER A 147 28.49 -12.96 -5.58
C SER A 147 28.07 -14.29 -6.20
N GLN A 148 28.67 -14.67 -7.33
CA GLN A 148 28.49 -15.99 -7.96
C GLN A 148 29.05 -17.14 -7.09
N ARG A 149 30.04 -16.86 -6.23
CA ARG A 149 30.59 -17.82 -5.24
C ARG A 149 29.68 -18.03 -4.03
N GLY A 150 28.57 -17.28 -3.94
CA GLY A 150 27.67 -17.29 -2.79
C GLY A 150 26.91 -18.62 -2.66
N LYS A 151 27.43 -19.55 -1.86
CA LYS A 151 26.64 -20.62 -1.23
C LYS A 151 26.33 -20.32 0.25
N ILE A 152 26.88 -19.24 0.82
CA ILE A 152 26.87 -18.97 2.27
C ILE A 152 26.07 -17.70 2.56
N SER A 153 25.13 -17.77 3.51
CA SER A 153 24.40 -16.61 4.06
C SER A 153 25.36 -15.74 4.86
N THR A 154 25.28 -14.42 4.78
CA THR A 154 26.10 -13.56 5.65
C THR A 154 25.45 -13.43 7.03
N PRO A 155 26.23 -13.27 8.12
CA PRO A 155 25.66 -13.09 9.45
C PRO A 155 24.75 -11.86 9.56
N SER A 156 25.06 -10.80 8.80
CA SER A 156 24.28 -9.57 8.71
C SER A 156 22.87 -9.76 8.15
N ASP A 157 22.62 -10.80 7.36
CA ASP A 157 21.33 -11.04 6.70
C ASP A 157 20.18 -11.18 7.70
N VAL A 158 20.43 -11.86 8.83
CA VAL A 158 19.40 -12.08 9.86
C VAL A 158 19.08 -10.77 10.58
N VAL A 159 20.08 -9.90 10.77
CA VAL A 159 19.94 -8.60 11.43
C VAL A 159 19.17 -7.63 10.55
N THR A 160 19.51 -7.52 9.26
CA THR A 160 18.81 -6.62 8.34
C THR A 160 17.39 -7.09 8.08
N PHE A 161 17.14 -8.40 7.97
CA PHE A 161 15.80 -8.93 7.74
C PHE A 161 14.88 -8.80 8.96
N TRP A 162 15.44 -8.62 10.16
CA TRP A 162 14.67 -8.32 11.38
C TRP A 162 13.89 -7.00 11.26
N THR A 163 14.42 -5.98 10.57
CA THR A 163 13.72 -4.69 10.41
C THR A 163 12.44 -4.83 9.60
N VAL A 164 12.42 -5.72 8.60
CA VAL A 164 11.21 -6.04 7.80
C VAL A 164 10.13 -6.64 8.69
N ARG A 165 10.54 -7.52 9.63
CA ARG A 165 9.62 -8.10 10.63
C ARG A 165 9.08 -7.04 11.59
N TRP A 166 9.93 -6.11 12.01
CA TRP A 166 9.51 -4.97 12.83
C TRP A 166 8.54 -4.02 12.10
N LEU A 167 8.77 -3.78 10.80
CA LEU A 167 7.83 -3.03 9.97
C LEU A 167 6.46 -3.74 9.88
N LEU A 168 6.44 -5.05 9.61
CA LEU A 168 5.22 -5.85 9.59
C LEU A 168 4.47 -5.78 10.93
N PHE A 169 5.20 -5.91 12.05
CA PHE A 169 4.64 -5.77 13.38
C PHE A 169 3.94 -4.41 13.55
N ARG A 170 4.66 -3.31 13.28
CA ARG A 170 4.10 -1.95 13.41
C ARG A 170 2.87 -1.78 12.53
N LEU A 171 2.92 -2.24 11.28
CA LEU A 171 1.80 -2.13 10.34
C LEU A 171 0.55 -2.83 10.88
N MET A 172 0.65 -4.10 11.24
CA MET A 172 -0.50 -4.90 11.67
C MET A 172 -1.04 -4.44 13.03
N PHE A 173 -0.15 -4.23 14.00
CA PHE A 173 -0.54 -3.82 15.34
C PHE A 173 -1.16 -2.42 15.35
N SER A 174 -0.55 -1.46 14.64
CA SER A 174 -1.11 -0.10 14.55
C SER A 174 -2.50 -0.12 13.89
N SER A 175 -2.68 -0.92 12.84
CA SER A 175 -3.97 -1.04 12.14
C SER A 175 -5.09 -1.58 13.04
N GLY A 176 -4.78 -2.53 13.93
CA GLY A 176 -5.74 -3.03 14.92
C GLY A 176 -6.02 -2.02 16.03
N VAL A 177 -4.96 -1.41 16.59
CA VAL A 177 -5.07 -0.49 17.73
C VAL A 177 -5.94 0.71 17.39
N VAL A 178 -5.74 1.34 16.22
CA VAL A 178 -6.48 2.55 15.86
C VAL A 178 -7.99 2.32 15.77
N LYS A 179 -8.45 1.11 15.43
CA LYS A 179 -9.87 0.78 15.30
C LYS A 179 -10.60 0.91 16.63
N LEU A 180 -10.01 0.39 17.71
CA LEU A 180 -10.59 0.45 19.05
C LEU A 180 -10.34 1.79 19.74
N THR A 181 -9.15 2.39 19.60
CA THR A 181 -8.85 3.72 20.18
C THR A 181 -9.58 4.87 19.50
N SER A 182 -10.22 4.63 18.35
CA SER A 182 -11.07 5.63 17.68
C SER A 182 -12.33 6.01 18.46
N GLY A 183 -12.74 5.17 19.41
CA GLY A 183 -14.02 5.26 20.11
C GLY A 183 -15.24 4.93 19.23
N CYS A 184 -15.04 4.39 18.02
CA CYS A 184 -16.13 4.12 17.08
C CYS A 184 -17.07 3.03 17.63
N PRO A 185 -18.37 3.32 17.85
CA PRO A 185 -19.32 2.35 18.42
C PRO A 185 -19.45 1.08 17.58
N ILE A 186 -19.31 1.18 16.25
CA ILE A 186 -19.44 0.06 15.33
C ILE A 186 -18.33 -0.98 15.54
N TRP A 187 -17.08 -0.54 15.75
CA TRP A 187 -15.97 -1.44 16.08
C TRP A 187 -16.19 -2.10 17.44
N TRP A 188 -16.64 -1.34 18.44
CA TRP A 188 -16.92 -1.86 19.79
C TRP A 188 -18.12 -2.82 19.86
N LYS A 189 -19.10 -2.67 18.96
CA LYS A 189 -20.23 -3.59 18.80
C LYS A 189 -19.92 -4.80 17.92
N LEU A 190 -18.72 -4.89 17.33
CA LEU A 190 -18.31 -5.92 16.37
C LEU A 190 -19.13 -5.92 15.07
N ASP A 191 -19.85 -4.82 14.77
CA ASP A 191 -20.69 -4.69 13.58
C ASP A 191 -19.93 -4.13 12.36
N ALA A 192 -18.63 -3.89 12.48
CA ALA A 192 -17.83 -3.27 11.44
C ALA A 192 -17.92 -3.98 10.09
N LEU A 193 -17.79 -5.32 10.06
CA LEU A 193 -17.87 -6.05 8.80
C LEU A 193 -19.26 -6.08 8.17
N ASN A 194 -20.33 -5.77 8.91
CA ASN A 194 -21.66 -5.58 8.31
C ASN A 194 -21.69 -4.36 7.38
N ILE A 195 -20.84 -3.36 7.62
CA ILE A 195 -20.81 -2.09 6.88
C ILE A 195 -19.63 -2.06 5.91
N HIS A 196 -18.50 -2.65 6.30
CA HIS A 196 -17.23 -2.55 5.59
C HIS A 196 -17.31 -2.93 4.11
N PHE A 197 -17.98 -4.03 3.79
CA PHE A 197 -18.01 -4.55 2.42
C PHE A 197 -18.73 -3.61 1.44
N GLU A 198 -19.71 -2.84 1.93
CA GLU A 198 -20.42 -1.81 1.16
C GLU A 198 -19.64 -0.48 1.12
N SER A 199 -19.10 -0.08 2.27
CA SER A 199 -18.52 1.26 2.44
C SER A 199 -17.05 1.39 2.01
N GLN A 200 -16.32 0.29 1.81
CA GLN A 200 -14.92 0.27 1.35
C GLN A 200 -14.73 0.96 -0.01
N CYS A 201 -13.60 1.63 -0.23
CA CYS A 201 -13.41 2.49 -1.40
C CYS A 201 -13.76 1.87 -2.77
N ILE A 202 -13.16 0.73 -3.12
CA ILE A 202 -13.44 0.01 -4.37
C ILE A 202 -13.77 -1.44 -4.02
N PRO A 203 -15.05 -1.78 -3.80
CA PRO A 203 -15.46 -3.16 -3.54
C PRO A 203 -15.29 -4.02 -4.80
N THR A 204 -15.05 -5.31 -4.62
CA THR A 204 -15.09 -6.29 -5.73
C THR A 204 -16.50 -6.88 -5.85
N PRO A 205 -16.80 -7.72 -6.87
CA PRO A 205 -18.08 -8.41 -6.93
C PRO A 205 -18.35 -9.28 -5.68
N LEU A 206 -17.29 -9.85 -5.09
CA LEU A 206 -17.41 -10.71 -3.92
C LEU A 206 -17.86 -9.94 -2.66
N ALA A 207 -17.60 -8.64 -2.61
CA ALA A 207 -18.03 -7.78 -1.49
C ALA A 207 -19.54 -7.84 -1.25
N TRP A 208 -20.33 -7.83 -2.32
CA TRP A 208 -21.79 -7.89 -2.22
C TRP A 208 -22.25 -9.20 -1.57
N TYR A 209 -21.65 -10.33 -1.95
CA TYR A 209 -21.93 -11.62 -1.33
C TYR A 209 -21.48 -11.66 0.14
N ALA A 210 -20.29 -11.12 0.43
CA ALA A 210 -19.76 -11.06 1.80
C ALA A 210 -20.63 -10.17 2.72
N HIS A 211 -21.18 -9.07 2.19
CA HIS A 211 -22.09 -8.18 2.91
C HIS A 211 -23.38 -8.90 3.35
N HIS A 212 -23.86 -9.85 2.55
CA HIS A 212 -25.09 -10.59 2.83
C HIS A 212 -24.89 -11.82 3.73
N LEU A 213 -23.67 -12.07 4.22
CA LEU A 213 -23.45 -13.13 5.20
C LEU A 213 -24.21 -12.83 6.51
N PRO A 214 -24.64 -13.85 7.27
CA PRO A 214 -25.38 -13.64 8.50
C PRO A 214 -24.60 -12.75 9.50
N ALA A 215 -25.29 -11.81 10.14
CA ALA A 215 -24.68 -10.84 11.05
C ALA A 215 -23.87 -11.49 12.19
N TRP A 216 -24.29 -12.66 12.70
CA TRP A 216 -23.53 -13.40 13.71
C TRP A 216 -22.15 -13.84 13.20
N PHE A 217 -22.07 -14.24 11.92
CA PHE A 217 -20.84 -14.68 11.28
C PHE A 217 -19.92 -13.50 10.99
N LEU A 218 -20.48 -12.36 10.58
CA LEU A 218 -19.73 -11.11 10.37
C LEU A 218 -19.18 -10.53 11.68
N ARG A 219 -19.94 -10.59 12.77
CA ARG A 219 -19.46 -10.25 14.13
C ARG A 219 -18.33 -11.16 14.57
N PHE A 220 -18.47 -12.46 14.40
CA PHE A 220 -17.42 -13.43 14.70
C PHE A 220 -16.16 -13.20 13.84
N THR A 221 -16.33 -12.90 12.55
CA THR A 221 -15.21 -12.55 11.67
C THR A 221 -14.53 -11.26 12.10
N THR A 222 -15.28 -10.28 12.63
CA THR A 222 -14.72 -9.05 13.22
C THR A 222 -13.85 -9.38 14.44
N VAL A 223 -14.25 -10.34 15.28
CA VAL A 223 -13.40 -10.86 16.36
C VAL A 223 -12.11 -11.45 15.80
N ILE A 224 -12.19 -12.30 14.77
CA ILE A 224 -11.01 -12.89 14.14
C ILE A 224 -10.07 -11.79 13.64
N VAL A 225 -10.56 -10.79 12.91
CA VAL A 225 -9.75 -9.66 12.42
C VAL A 225 -9.05 -8.95 13.58
N ASN A 226 -9.77 -8.66 14.68
CA ASN A 226 -9.18 -8.03 15.86
C ASN A 226 -8.05 -8.87 16.45
N ILE A 227 -8.20 -10.20 16.56
CA ILE A 227 -7.13 -11.08 17.06
C ILE A 227 -5.92 -11.08 16.12
N ILE A 228 -6.15 -11.17 14.80
CA ILE A 228 -5.09 -11.18 13.80
C ILE A 228 -4.27 -9.88 13.82
N GLU A 229 -4.90 -8.74 14.13
CA GLU A 229 -4.23 -7.44 14.14
C GLU A 229 -3.70 -7.04 15.52
N LEU A 230 -4.33 -7.43 16.63
CA LEU A 230 -3.92 -7.00 17.98
C LEU A 230 -3.01 -8.00 18.69
N VAL A 231 -3.24 -9.31 18.50
CA VAL A 231 -2.57 -10.37 19.29
C VAL A 231 -1.51 -11.08 18.48
N ILE A 232 -1.86 -11.54 17.27
CA ILE A 232 -0.93 -12.29 16.41
C ILE A 232 0.38 -11.55 16.11
N PRO A 233 0.45 -10.20 15.99
CA PRO A 233 1.73 -9.54 15.75
C PRO A 233 2.78 -9.79 16.83
N PHE A 234 2.39 -9.94 18.11
CA PHE A 234 3.34 -10.29 19.17
C PHE A 234 4.02 -11.66 18.94
N LEU A 235 3.33 -12.57 18.24
CA LEU A 235 3.88 -13.88 17.89
C LEU A 235 4.95 -13.82 16.80
N PHE A 236 5.11 -12.69 16.09
CA PHE A 236 6.13 -12.53 15.07
C PHE A 236 7.55 -12.69 15.65
N PHE A 237 7.74 -12.24 16.89
CA PHE A 237 9.02 -12.34 17.60
C PHE A 237 9.12 -13.59 18.49
N PHE A 238 8.13 -14.47 18.46
CA PHE A 238 8.12 -15.67 19.29
C PHE A 238 9.24 -16.64 18.86
N PRO A 239 10.03 -17.20 19.80
CA PRO A 239 11.22 -17.99 19.46
C PRO A 239 10.89 -19.30 18.73
N ASN A 240 9.72 -19.89 18.99
CA ASN A 240 9.27 -21.12 18.33
C ASN A 240 8.91 -20.85 16.85
N ARG A 241 9.57 -21.60 15.95
CA ARG A 241 9.38 -21.51 14.49
C ARG A 241 7.95 -21.83 14.03
N LYS A 242 7.33 -22.87 14.58
CA LYS A 242 5.97 -23.29 14.18
C LYS A 242 4.95 -22.21 14.50
N VAL A 243 5.13 -21.53 15.65
CA VAL A 243 4.28 -20.42 16.05
C VAL A 243 4.33 -19.29 15.01
N ARG A 244 5.53 -18.90 14.56
CA ARG A 244 5.71 -17.88 13.52
C ARG A 244 5.15 -18.30 12.15
N ILE A 245 5.24 -19.57 11.78
CA ILE A 245 4.69 -20.08 10.52
C ILE A 245 3.16 -20.03 10.53
N ILE A 246 2.51 -20.38 11.64
CA ILE A 246 1.05 -20.23 11.74
C ILE A 246 0.68 -18.74 11.67
N ALA A 247 1.42 -17.86 12.35
CA ALA A 247 1.20 -16.41 12.27
C ALA A 247 1.34 -15.89 10.83
N PHE A 248 2.32 -16.40 10.06
CA PHE A 248 2.45 -16.14 8.63
C PHE A 248 1.20 -16.52 7.84
N TYR A 249 0.70 -17.75 8.00
CA TYR A 249 -0.49 -18.20 7.28
C TYR A 249 -1.73 -17.41 7.67
N THR A 250 -1.89 -17.08 8.95
CA THR A 250 -3.00 -16.26 9.44
C THR A 250 -2.99 -14.86 8.84
N GLN A 251 -1.81 -14.22 8.75
CA GLN A 251 -1.69 -12.91 8.11
C GLN A 251 -1.96 -12.98 6.61
N VAL A 252 -1.38 -13.95 5.90
CA VAL A 252 -1.63 -14.14 4.46
C VAL A 252 -3.10 -14.44 4.18
N PHE A 253 -3.75 -15.25 5.01
CA PHE A 253 -5.18 -15.55 4.93
C PHE A 253 -6.01 -14.27 5.00
N LEU A 254 -5.73 -13.39 5.98
CA LEU A 254 -6.40 -12.10 6.10
C LEU A 254 -6.20 -11.25 4.83
N GLN A 255 -4.96 -11.11 4.34
CA GLN A 255 -4.68 -10.29 3.17
C GLN A 255 -5.35 -10.81 1.89
N ILE A 256 -5.43 -12.12 1.69
CA ILE A 256 -6.11 -12.73 0.54
C ILE A 256 -7.61 -12.42 0.57
N HIS A 257 -8.24 -12.52 1.75
CA HIS A 257 -9.67 -12.20 1.88
C HIS A 257 -9.94 -10.72 1.62
N ILE A 258 -9.05 -9.83 2.11
CA ILE A 258 -9.15 -8.40 1.84
C ILE A 258 -9.05 -8.13 0.33
N ILE A 259 -8.08 -8.73 -0.38
CA ILE A 259 -7.96 -8.61 -1.84
C ILE A 259 -9.22 -9.13 -2.55
N ALA A 260 -9.76 -10.27 -2.09
CA ALA A 260 -10.91 -10.90 -2.72
C ALA A 260 -12.17 -10.04 -2.61
N THR A 261 -12.34 -9.28 -1.51
CA THR A 261 -13.53 -8.44 -1.27
C THR A 261 -13.32 -6.96 -1.60
N GLY A 262 -12.09 -6.47 -1.72
CA GLY A 262 -11.81 -5.05 -1.92
C GLY A 262 -10.49 -4.79 -2.64
N ASN A 263 -10.46 -3.77 -3.50
CA ASN A 263 -9.24 -3.34 -4.15
C ASN A 263 -8.48 -2.32 -3.30
N TYR A 264 -7.50 -2.78 -2.53
CA TYR A 264 -6.47 -1.95 -1.91
C TYR A 264 -5.17 -2.02 -2.69
N ASN A 265 -5.24 -1.89 -4.02
CA ASN A 265 -4.09 -1.69 -4.90
C ASN A 265 -2.98 -2.73 -4.68
N PHE A 266 -1.73 -2.29 -4.49
CA PHE A 266 -0.58 -3.15 -4.20
C PHE A 266 -0.34 -3.33 -2.69
N PHE A 267 -1.12 -2.68 -1.82
CA PHE A 267 -0.94 -2.69 -0.36
C PHE A 267 -0.98 -4.10 0.24
N ASN A 268 -2.00 -4.89 -0.09
CA ASN A 268 -2.14 -6.23 0.46
C ASN A 268 -1.02 -7.16 -0.02
N PHE A 269 -0.64 -7.06 -1.29
CA PHE A 269 0.49 -7.81 -1.85
C PHE A 269 1.82 -7.42 -1.18
N LEU A 270 2.01 -6.13 -0.90
CA LEU A 270 3.16 -5.64 -0.13
C LEU A 270 3.16 -6.22 1.29
N THR A 271 2.00 -6.25 1.96
CA THR A 271 1.86 -6.85 3.29
C THR A 271 2.15 -8.36 3.27
N ILE A 272 1.68 -9.09 2.25
CA ILE A 272 2.03 -10.50 2.03
C ILE A 272 3.55 -10.67 1.83
N CYS A 273 4.19 -9.78 1.08
CA CYS A 273 5.65 -9.79 0.94
C CYS A 273 6.35 -9.55 2.28
N LEU A 274 5.88 -8.61 3.09
CA LEU A 274 6.42 -8.37 4.44
C LEU A 274 6.26 -9.60 5.35
N CYS A 275 5.18 -10.39 5.20
CA CYS A 275 4.96 -11.63 5.94
C CYS A 275 6.07 -12.68 5.71
N ILE A 276 6.78 -12.64 4.57
CA ILE A 276 7.93 -13.52 4.29
C ILE A 276 9.03 -13.37 5.38
N SER A 277 9.09 -12.24 6.07
CA SER A 277 9.99 -12.01 7.22
C SER A 277 9.77 -12.96 8.42
N LEU A 278 8.63 -13.66 8.47
CA LEU A 278 8.30 -14.65 9.48
C LEU A 278 8.84 -16.05 9.15
N LEU A 279 9.26 -16.27 7.90
CA LEU A 279 9.75 -17.54 7.40
C LEU A 279 11.27 -17.65 7.50
N ASP A 280 11.78 -18.84 7.20
CA ASP A 280 13.20 -19.16 7.10
C ASP A 280 13.48 -20.15 5.97
N ASP A 281 14.76 -20.35 5.63
CA ASP A 281 15.14 -21.19 4.49
C ASP A 281 14.75 -22.67 4.68
N HIS A 282 14.56 -23.11 5.93
CA HIS A 282 14.09 -24.46 6.24
C HIS A 282 12.62 -24.66 5.86
N PHE A 283 11.89 -23.58 5.55
CA PHE A 283 10.51 -23.66 5.05
C PHE A 283 10.48 -24.27 3.65
N PHE A 284 11.45 -23.91 2.80
CA PHE A 284 11.53 -24.37 1.42
C PHE A 284 12.25 -25.70 1.26
N TYR A 285 13.19 -26.03 2.17
CA TYR A 285 13.98 -27.26 2.08
C TYR A 285 13.88 -28.10 3.37
N LYS A 286 13.26 -29.29 3.26
CA LYS A 286 13.28 -30.29 4.34
C LYS A 286 14.66 -30.95 4.40
N ARG A 287 15.48 -30.55 5.39
CA ARG A 287 16.67 -31.33 5.73
C ARG A 287 16.23 -32.61 6.44
N LYS A 288 16.37 -33.78 5.80
CA LYS A 288 16.15 -35.08 6.46
C LYS A 288 17.22 -35.23 7.55
N SER A 289 16.86 -34.98 8.80
CA SER A 289 17.71 -35.31 9.95
C SER A 289 17.34 -36.71 10.44
N LYS A 290 18.33 -37.59 10.61
CA LYS A 290 18.18 -39.00 11.03
C LYS A 290 18.37 -39.21 12.56
N ASN A 291 18.34 -38.17 13.39
CA ASN A 291 18.60 -38.29 14.84
C ASN A 291 17.32 -38.27 15.69
N ASP A 292 17.24 -39.12 16.71
CA ASP A 292 16.10 -39.20 17.64
C ASP A 292 15.96 -37.97 18.55
N SER A 293 17.04 -37.31 18.95
CA SER A 293 16.98 -36.05 19.72
C SER A 293 16.27 -34.91 18.97
N TYR A 294 16.28 -34.97 17.62
CA TYR A 294 15.53 -34.03 16.80
C TYR A 294 14.01 -34.25 16.91
N ASN A 295 13.57 -35.48 17.14
CA ASN A 295 12.15 -35.81 17.29
C ASN A 295 11.58 -35.24 18.60
N ILE A 296 12.31 -35.33 19.72
CA ILE A 296 11.87 -34.77 21.01
C ILE A 296 11.69 -33.24 20.92
N ILE A 297 12.68 -32.53 20.38
CA ILE A 297 12.61 -31.06 20.20
C ILE A 297 11.43 -30.70 19.27
N LYS A 298 11.19 -31.51 18.24
CA LYS A 298 10.06 -31.32 17.33
C LYS A 298 8.73 -31.50 18.04
N TYR A 299 8.56 -32.53 18.87
CA TYR A 299 7.34 -32.75 19.65
C TYR A 299 7.10 -31.63 20.65
N PHE A 300 8.10 -31.25 21.44
CA PHE A 300 8.02 -30.11 22.35
C PHE A 300 7.62 -28.83 21.62
N SER A 301 8.24 -28.56 20.46
CA SER A 301 7.89 -27.42 19.62
C SER A 301 6.43 -27.47 19.12
N THR A 302 5.88 -28.66 18.84
CA THR A 302 4.45 -28.82 18.49
C THR A 302 3.56 -28.52 19.69
N ILE A 303 3.85 -29.11 20.85
CA ILE A 303 3.05 -28.94 22.07
C ILE A 303 3.02 -27.46 22.46
N LEU A 304 4.17 -26.79 22.49
CA LEU A 304 4.25 -25.36 22.77
C LEU A 304 3.42 -24.55 21.77
N CYS A 305 3.42 -24.93 20.49
CA CYS A 305 2.61 -24.27 19.47
C CYS A 305 1.10 -24.44 19.75
N ILE A 306 0.67 -25.65 20.10
CA ILE A 306 -0.73 -25.94 20.46
C ILE A 306 -1.12 -25.14 21.71
N LEU A 307 -0.27 -25.09 22.73
CA LEU A 307 -0.54 -24.33 23.96
C LEU A 307 -0.66 -22.82 23.70
N VAL A 308 0.21 -22.24 22.86
CA VAL A 308 0.15 -20.81 22.53
C VAL A 308 -1.16 -20.46 21.82
N TYR A 309 -1.52 -21.20 20.75
CA TYR A 309 -2.75 -20.91 20.02
C TYR A 309 -4.01 -21.33 20.79
N GLY A 310 -3.94 -22.40 21.58
CA GLY A 310 -5.01 -22.79 22.51
C GLY A 310 -5.26 -21.73 23.58
N GLY A 311 -4.19 -21.12 24.11
CA GLY A 311 -4.27 -19.98 25.02
C GLY A 311 -4.90 -18.74 24.37
N ILE A 312 -4.54 -18.43 23.13
CA ILE A 312 -5.16 -17.33 22.37
C ILE A 312 -6.64 -17.61 22.11
N PHE A 313 -7.00 -18.84 21.74
CA PHE A 313 -8.39 -19.23 21.54
C PHE A 313 -9.20 -19.12 22.84
N TYR A 314 -8.66 -19.61 23.96
CA TYR A 314 -9.28 -19.48 25.27
C TYR A 314 -9.42 -18.03 25.72
N ALA A 315 -8.40 -17.20 25.52
CA ALA A 315 -8.47 -15.77 25.79
C ALA A 315 -9.53 -15.09 24.91
N THR A 316 -9.61 -15.44 23.63
CA THR A 316 -10.63 -14.92 22.70
C THR A 316 -12.03 -15.29 23.19
N TYR A 317 -12.23 -16.55 23.61
CA TYR A 317 -13.49 -17.03 24.16
C TYR A 317 -13.95 -16.18 25.36
N ILE A 318 -13.04 -15.84 26.28
CA ILE A 318 -13.33 -15.00 27.45
C ILE A 318 -13.56 -13.54 27.05
N TYR A 319 -12.59 -12.89 26.41
CA TYR A 319 -12.60 -11.45 26.16
C TYR A 319 -13.62 -11.01 25.10
N TYR A 320 -14.10 -11.93 24.27
CA TYR A 320 -15.20 -11.69 23.32
C TYR A 320 -16.49 -12.45 23.69
N ASN A 321 -16.58 -12.99 24.92
CA ASN A 321 -17.75 -13.66 25.48
C ASN A 321 -18.46 -14.56 24.44
N LEU A 322 -17.69 -15.45 23.82
CA LEU A 322 -18.18 -16.27 22.72
C LEU A 322 -19.16 -17.32 23.27
N ARG A 323 -20.40 -17.29 22.81
CA ARG A 323 -21.44 -18.26 23.23
C ARG A 323 -22.04 -18.94 22.00
N LEU A 324 -22.14 -20.26 22.06
CA LEU A 324 -22.88 -21.03 21.07
C LEU A 324 -24.34 -21.05 21.49
N SER A 325 -25.21 -20.51 20.62
CA SER A 325 -26.66 -20.55 20.80
C SER A 325 -27.24 -21.87 20.28
N ASP A 326 -28.45 -22.22 20.70
CA ASP A 326 -29.12 -23.48 20.36
C ASP A 326 -29.28 -23.70 18.84
N ASN A 327 -29.37 -22.60 18.07
CA ASN A 327 -29.48 -22.63 16.61
C ASN A 327 -28.12 -22.72 15.88
N TRP A 328 -27.06 -23.21 16.53
CA TRP A 328 -25.69 -23.26 15.97
C TRP A 328 -25.12 -21.90 15.56
N THR A 329 -25.58 -20.82 16.18
CA THR A 329 -25.07 -19.46 15.92
C THR A 329 -24.09 -19.02 17.02
N ILE A 330 -23.07 -18.24 16.64
CA ILE A 330 -22.07 -17.75 17.59
C ILE A 330 -22.43 -16.30 17.98
N GLN A 331 -22.78 -16.10 19.25
CA GLN A 331 -22.90 -14.77 19.83
C GLN A 331 -21.51 -14.27 20.25
N SER A 332 -21.16 -13.06 19.85
CA SER A 332 -19.85 -12.43 20.12
C SER A 332 -20.06 -11.03 20.69
N ASN A 333 -19.46 -10.72 21.83
CA ASN A 333 -19.56 -9.41 22.49
C ASN A 333 -18.26 -9.06 23.19
N ILE A 334 -17.77 -7.83 23.08
CA ILE A 334 -16.56 -7.40 23.80
C ILE A 334 -16.83 -7.39 25.31
N ALA A 335 -16.03 -8.14 26.08
CA ALA A 335 -16.18 -8.31 27.52
C ALA A 335 -15.28 -7.38 28.36
N PHE A 336 -14.64 -6.39 27.73
CA PHE A 336 -13.77 -5.40 28.36
C PHE A 336 -14.20 -3.97 28.01
N THR A 337 -13.89 -3.02 28.88
CA THR A 337 -14.23 -1.60 28.67
C THR A 337 -13.17 -0.84 27.87
N GLN A 338 -13.51 0.35 27.40
CA GLN A 338 -12.55 1.26 26.73
C GLN A 338 -11.38 1.61 27.64
N ASP A 339 -11.64 1.91 28.92
CA ASP A 339 -10.59 2.23 29.90
C ASP A 339 -9.66 1.04 30.17
N GLN A 340 -10.22 -0.18 30.25
CA GLN A 340 -9.42 -1.40 30.38
C GLN A 340 -8.53 -1.62 29.16
N PHE A 341 -9.06 -1.39 27.96
CA PHE A 341 -8.28 -1.49 26.73
C PHE A 341 -7.17 -0.43 26.67
N ASP A 342 -7.47 0.81 27.01
CA ASP A 342 -6.50 1.92 27.07
C ASP A 342 -5.39 1.62 28.08
N TYR A 343 -5.75 1.15 29.27
CA TYR A 343 -4.80 0.71 30.30
C TYR A 343 -3.88 -0.42 29.81
N ILE A 344 -4.44 -1.45 29.16
CA ILE A 344 -3.62 -2.54 28.59
C ILE A 344 -2.74 -2.01 27.47
N LEU A 345 -3.23 -1.13 26.60
CA LEU A 345 -2.49 -0.54 25.50
C LEU A 345 -1.29 0.29 26.00
N SER A 346 -1.49 1.06 27.07
CA SER A 346 -0.42 1.84 27.74
C SER A 346 0.76 0.99 28.17
N ARG A 347 0.54 -0.32 28.43
CA ARG A 347 1.56 -1.31 28.78
C ARG A 347 2.03 -2.13 27.59
N ALA A 348 1.12 -2.45 26.67
CA ALA A 348 1.41 -3.26 25.49
C ALA A 348 2.40 -2.55 24.55
N ILE A 349 2.30 -1.23 24.40
CA ILE A 349 3.22 -0.43 23.57
C ILE A 349 4.66 -0.51 24.10
N PRO A 350 4.97 -0.11 25.35
CA PRO A 350 6.33 -0.27 25.86
C PRO A 350 6.76 -1.74 25.88
N LEU A 351 5.90 -2.69 26.26
CA LEU A 351 6.23 -4.12 26.23
C LEU A 351 6.65 -4.58 24.83
N SER A 352 5.95 -4.17 23.78
CA SER A 352 6.30 -4.52 22.40
C SER A 352 7.65 -3.97 21.97
N ILE A 353 8.03 -2.78 22.45
CA ILE A 353 9.35 -2.19 22.21
C ILE A 353 10.43 -3.01 22.94
N HIS A 354 10.18 -3.42 24.19
CA HIS A 354 11.10 -4.29 24.93
C HIS A 354 11.27 -5.66 24.26
N ILE A 355 10.19 -6.27 23.79
CA ILE A 355 10.24 -7.50 22.99
C ILE A 355 11.10 -7.26 21.73
N GLY A 356 10.91 -6.12 21.07
CA GLY A 356 11.73 -5.70 19.92
C GLY A 356 13.21 -5.61 20.28
N VAL A 357 13.57 -4.90 21.36
CA VAL A 357 14.94 -4.73 21.85
C VAL A 357 15.58 -6.08 22.17
N VAL A 358 14.91 -6.93 22.96
CA VAL A 358 15.43 -8.25 23.35
C VAL A 358 15.62 -9.15 22.12
N SER A 359 14.64 -9.17 21.21
CA SER A 359 14.70 -9.94 19.97
C SER A 359 15.84 -9.48 19.07
N LEU A 360 16.02 -8.17 18.92
CA LEU A 360 17.10 -7.58 18.13
C LEU A 360 18.47 -7.86 18.78
N ALA A 361 18.60 -7.66 20.08
CA ALA A 361 19.84 -7.93 20.82
C ALA A 361 20.27 -9.40 20.68
N PHE A 362 19.33 -10.34 20.82
CA PHE A 362 19.61 -11.76 20.58
C PHE A 362 20.03 -12.03 19.13
N THR A 363 19.39 -11.37 18.16
CA THR A 363 19.72 -11.50 16.73
C THR A 363 21.13 -10.97 16.44
N ILE A 364 21.50 -9.81 16.99
CA ILE A 364 22.82 -9.20 16.88
C ILE A 364 23.88 -10.08 17.51
N ALA A 365 23.67 -10.54 18.76
CA ALA A 365 24.61 -11.40 19.46
C ALA A 365 24.90 -12.68 18.65
N ASN A 366 23.87 -13.32 18.11
CA ASN A 366 24.04 -14.48 17.24
C ASN A 366 24.82 -14.15 15.95
N ALA A 367 24.55 -13.00 15.33
CA ALA A 367 25.26 -12.58 14.12
C ALA A 367 26.77 -12.34 14.39
N ILE A 368 27.10 -11.70 15.50
CA ILE A 368 28.50 -11.45 15.93
C ILE A 368 29.20 -12.78 16.25
N VAL A 369 28.55 -13.66 17.01
CA VAL A 369 29.12 -14.99 17.33
C VAL A 369 29.43 -15.77 16.06
N VAL A 370 28.53 -15.74 15.07
CA VAL A 370 28.76 -16.43 13.80
C VAL A 370 29.84 -15.76 12.96
N SER A 371 29.93 -14.43 12.95
CA SER A 371 31.01 -13.73 12.23
C SER A 371 32.39 -14.08 12.79
N LEU A 372 32.51 -14.26 14.10
CA LEU A 372 33.77 -14.57 14.78
C LEU A 372 34.15 -16.06 14.75
N LEU A 373 33.18 -16.94 15.00
CA LEU A 373 33.46 -18.37 15.24
C LEU A 373 33.27 -19.26 14.00
N THR A 374 32.36 -18.90 13.08
CA THR A 374 31.96 -19.81 11.99
C THR A 374 32.69 -19.53 10.68
N ILE A 375 33.10 -18.29 10.43
CA ILE A 375 33.74 -17.89 9.17
C ILE A 375 35.21 -18.34 9.16
N LYS A 376 35.66 -18.97 8.07
CA LYS A 376 37.05 -19.43 7.90
C LYS A 376 37.92 -18.31 7.31
N GLY A 377 39.15 -18.19 7.82
CA GLY A 377 40.17 -17.22 7.38
C GLY A 377 40.08 -15.88 8.11
N ILE A 378 41.22 -15.36 8.57
CA ILE A 378 41.27 -14.18 9.45
C ILE A 378 40.77 -12.90 8.76
N GLN A 379 41.15 -12.69 7.50
CA GLN A 379 40.71 -11.56 6.69
C GLN A 379 39.18 -11.56 6.48
N ASN A 380 38.61 -12.73 6.16
CA ASN A 380 37.16 -12.88 6.00
C ASN A 380 36.40 -12.67 7.31
N LYS A 381 36.96 -13.10 8.46
CA LYS A 381 36.38 -12.84 9.78
C LYS A 381 36.35 -11.35 10.10
N ILE A 382 37.46 -10.64 9.88
CA ILE A 382 37.56 -9.18 10.12
C ILE A 382 36.53 -8.45 9.24
N PHE A 383 36.53 -8.74 7.93
CA PHE A 383 35.61 -8.12 6.99
C PHE A 383 34.15 -8.39 7.34
N ALA A 384 33.78 -9.66 7.58
CA ALA A 384 32.41 -10.02 7.90
C ALA A 384 31.95 -9.42 9.24
N THR A 385 32.83 -9.32 10.23
CA THR A 385 32.52 -8.68 11.52
C THR A 385 32.32 -7.19 11.34
N PHE A 386 33.19 -6.50 10.60
CA PHE A 386 33.03 -5.08 10.27
C PHE A 386 31.70 -4.80 9.55
N VAL A 387 31.37 -5.59 8.52
CA VAL A 387 30.09 -5.49 7.81
C VAL A 387 28.91 -5.74 8.74
N THR A 388 29.01 -6.73 9.63
CA THR A 388 27.95 -7.04 10.61
C THR A 388 27.75 -5.88 11.59
N ILE A 389 28.82 -5.24 12.07
CA ILE A 389 28.76 -4.07 12.95
C ILE A 389 28.12 -2.88 12.23
N PHE A 390 28.52 -2.60 10.98
CA PHE A 390 27.95 -1.52 10.18
C PHE A 390 26.42 -1.67 10.01
N TYR A 391 25.97 -2.84 9.56
CA TYR A 391 24.54 -3.09 9.40
C TYR A 391 23.79 -3.13 10.74
N THR A 392 24.42 -3.60 11.81
CA THR A 392 23.84 -3.54 13.15
C THR A 392 23.59 -2.10 13.58
N ALA A 393 24.55 -1.20 13.38
CA ALA A 393 24.39 0.22 13.69
C ALA A 393 23.24 0.84 12.88
N ALA A 394 23.17 0.55 11.57
CA ALA A 394 22.09 1.02 10.71
C ALA A 394 20.71 0.50 11.17
N VAL A 395 20.60 -0.78 11.50
CA VAL A 395 19.36 -1.41 11.98
C VAL A 395 18.93 -0.82 13.33
N CYS A 396 19.86 -0.64 14.27
CA CYS A 396 19.59 0.00 15.55
C CYS A 396 19.10 1.44 15.37
N PHE A 397 19.70 2.20 14.45
CA PHE A 397 19.26 3.55 14.12
C PHE A 397 17.83 3.56 13.57
N VAL A 398 17.53 2.73 12.56
CA VAL A 398 16.18 2.63 11.96
C VAL A 398 15.15 2.20 13.00
N PHE A 399 15.48 1.21 13.83
CA PHE A 399 14.61 0.79 14.92
C PHE A 399 14.34 1.94 15.90
N ALA A 400 15.37 2.65 16.34
CA ALA A 400 15.24 3.78 17.27
C ALA A 400 14.32 4.87 16.69
N ILE A 401 14.57 5.36 15.47
CA ILE A 401 13.73 6.42 14.89
C ILE A 401 12.29 5.95 14.66
N SER A 402 12.06 4.65 14.40
CA SER A 402 10.73 4.09 14.20
C SER A 402 9.85 4.05 15.46
N ILE A 403 10.47 4.16 16.65
CA ILE A 403 9.74 4.21 17.92
C ILE A 403 8.90 5.50 18.01
N VAL A 404 9.36 6.60 17.42
CA VAL A 404 8.65 7.91 17.48
C VAL A 404 7.26 7.83 16.84
N PRO A 405 7.10 7.48 15.54
CA PRO A 405 5.77 7.33 14.95
C PRO A 405 4.96 6.21 15.62
N TYR A 406 5.61 5.13 16.06
CA TYR A 406 4.92 4.04 16.75
C TYR A 406 4.33 4.44 18.11
N ALA A 407 5.04 5.29 18.87
CA ALA A 407 4.58 5.77 20.18
C ALA A 407 3.35 6.68 20.08
N THR A 408 3.06 7.24 18.90
CA THR A 408 1.87 8.08 18.68
C THR A 408 0.54 7.32 18.86
N LEU A 409 0.58 5.98 18.92
CA LEU A 409 -0.59 5.15 19.20
C LEU A 409 -1.22 5.40 20.58
N HIS A 410 -0.46 5.95 21.53
CA HIS A 410 -0.97 6.25 22.87
C HIS A 410 -0.32 7.49 23.47
N HIS A 411 -1.13 8.44 23.93
CA HIS A 411 -0.69 9.75 24.39
C HIS A 411 0.35 9.69 25.53
N THR A 412 0.09 8.89 26.57
CA THR A 412 0.99 8.78 27.74
C THR A 412 2.39 8.29 27.37
N TYR A 413 2.48 7.31 26.46
CA TYR A 413 3.78 6.79 26.08
C TYR A 413 4.49 7.74 25.12
N ASN A 414 3.74 8.38 24.20
CA ASN A 414 4.28 9.41 23.33
C ASN A 414 5.03 10.47 24.15
N SER A 415 4.44 10.99 25.24
CA SER A 415 5.11 11.97 26.13
C SER A 415 6.41 11.50 26.79
N THR A 416 6.65 10.19 26.92
CA THR A 416 7.86 9.65 27.56
C THR A 416 9.05 9.51 26.59
N ILE A 417 8.83 9.67 25.28
CA ILE A 417 9.89 9.52 24.28
C ILE A 417 10.96 10.61 24.44
N PRO A 418 12.27 10.25 24.48
CA PRO A 418 13.35 11.21 24.58
C PRO A 418 13.31 12.29 23.50
N ILE A 419 13.55 13.54 23.88
CA ILE A 419 13.52 14.71 22.98
C ILE A 419 14.53 14.54 21.85
N GLN A 420 15.71 13.99 22.14
CA GLN A 420 16.77 13.73 21.17
C GLN A 420 16.28 12.79 20.07
N LEU A 421 15.50 11.75 20.43
CA LEU A 421 14.97 10.79 19.47
C LEU A 421 13.93 11.43 18.55
N ARG A 422 13.06 12.29 19.09
CA ARG A 422 12.11 13.08 18.29
C ARG A 422 12.81 14.03 17.33
N GLN A 423 13.86 14.72 17.79
CA GLN A 423 14.66 15.61 16.94
C GLN A 423 15.37 14.83 15.81
N MET A 424 15.89 13.64 16.10
CA MET A 424 16.50 12.77 15.10
C MET A 424 15.48 12.32 14.05
N GLN A 425 14.29 11.87 14.48
CA GLN A 425 13.24 11.46 13.55
C GLN A 425 12.70 12.65 12.73
N GLY A 426 12.47 13.81 13.35
CA GLY A 426 12.02 15.01 12.63
C GLY A 426 13.00 15.50 11.55
N LYS A 427 14.30 15.28 11.74
CA LYS A 427 15.32 15.56 10.71
C LYS A 427 15.25 14.66 9.49
N VAL A 428 14.60 13.49 9.59
CA VAL A 428 14.50 12.51 8.49
C VAL A 428 13.05 12.22 8.08
N GLU A 429 12.07 12.88 8.71
CA GLU A 429 10.64 12.67 8.46
C GLU A 429 10.28 12.92 6.98
N TYR A 430 10.86 13.96 6.38
CA TYR A 430 10.62 14.30 4.97
C TYR A 430 11.01 13.17 4.00
N LEU A 431 11.90 12.27 4.41
CA LEU A 431 12.35 11.12 3.61
C LEU A 431 11.40 9.91 3.72
N HIS A 432 10.40 9.94 4.60
CA HIS A 432 9.48 8.80 4.81
C HIS A 432 10.17 7.47 5.12
N LEU A 433 11.32 7.51 5.82
CA LEU A 433 12.08 6.30 6.20
C LEU A 433 11.33 5.46 7.26
N VAL A 434 10.55 6.13 8.12
CA VAL A 434 9.70 5.52 9.14
C VAL A 434 8.39 6.30 9.24
N ASN A 435 7.27 5.60 9.27
CA ASN A 435 5.93 6.20 9.20
C ASN A 435 4.98 5.64 10.27
N SER A 436 3.87 6.35 10.48
CA SER A 436 2.73 5.90 11.27
C SER A 436 1.69 5.21 10.37
N TYR A 437 1.00 4.21 10.91
CA TYR A 437 -0.03 3.46 10.18
C TYR A 437 -1.36 3.47 10.93
N GLY A 438 -2.47 3.49 10.20
CA GLY A 438 -3.79 3.50 10.82
C GLY A 438 -4.92 3.54 9.81
N LEU A 439 -5.15 2.42 9.11
CA LEU A 439 -6.26 2.28 8.16
C LEU A 439 -7.58 2.02 8.88
N PHE A 440 -8.68 2.55 8.35
CA PHE A 440 -10.06 2.30 8.83
C PHE A 440 -10.29 2.61 10.32
N ARG A 441 -9.62 3.66 10.83
CA ARG A 441 -9.74 4.11 12.23
C ARG A 441 -11.21 4.24 12.66
N ARG A 442 -12.04 4.89 11.85
CA ARG A 442 -13.49 4.96 12.04
C ARG A 442 -14.20 4.34 10.83
N MET A 443 -15.26 3.59 11.09
CA MET A 443 -16.11 3.08 10.02
C MET A 443 -16.86 4.24 9.39
N THR A 444 -16.71 4.37 8.08
CA THR A 444 -17.47 5.31 7.25
C THR A 444 -18.66 4.57 6.61
N GLY A 445 -19.66 5.34 6.19
CA GLY A 445 -20.85 4.79 5.52
C GLY A 445 -21.82 4.05 6.44
N VAL A 446 -21.90 4.41 7.72
CA VAL A 446 -22.83 3.78 8.69
C VAL A 446 -24.29 3.94 8.26
N GLU A 447 -24.61 5.09 7.69
CA GLU A 447 -25.94 5.38 7.12
C GLU A 447 -26.02 5.03 5.63
N GLY A 448 -25.06 4.28 5.08
CA GLY A 448 -24.93 4.07 3.64
C GLY A 448 -23.75 4.82 3.04
N ARG A 449 -23.31 4.33 1.89
CA ARG A 449 -22.12 4.80 1.20
C ARG A 449 -22.41 6.10 0.45
N LEU A 450 -21.65 7.16 0.74
CA LEU A 450 -21.75 8.41 -0.01
C LEU A 450 -20.98 8.34 -1.33
N GLU A 451 -21.59 8.82 -2.41
CA GLU A 451 -20.98 8.89 -3.74
C GLU A 451 -21.27 10.25 -4.39
N VAL A 452 -20.23 10.87 -4.93
CA VAL A 452 -20.35 12.08 -5.75
C VAL A 452 -20.52 11.66 -7.20
N ILE A 453 -21.63 12.08 -7.81
CA ILE A 453 -21.98 11.80 -9.21
C ILE A 453 -21.86 13.10 -10.00
N ILE A 454 -20.98 13.11 -11.01
CA ILE A 454 -20.76 14.26 -11.87
C ILE A 454 -21.70 14.17 -13.07
N GLU A 455 -22.41 15.26 -13.35
CA GLU A 455 -23.45 15.31 -14.36
C GLU A 455 -23.18 16.45 -15.34
N GLY A 456 -23.31 16.20 -16.64
CA GLY A 456 -23.24 17.21 -17.69
C GLY A 456 -24.60 17.47 -18.34
N SER A 457 -24.79 18.67 -18.89
CA SER A 457 -25.93 18.99 -19.77
C SER A 457 -25.60 20.09 -20.78
N ASN A 458 -26.39 20.17 -21.85
CA ASN A 458 -26.35 21.27 -22.81
C ASN A 458 -27.34 22.39 -22.49
N ASN A 459 -28.30 22.14 -21.59
CA ASN A 459 -29.30 23.10 -21.12
C ASN A 459 -29.23 23.20 -19.60
N ILE A 460 -29.51 24.38 -19.05
CA ILE A 460 -29.49 24.59 -17.59
C ILE A 460 -30.58 23.79 -16.87
N ASP A 461 -31.72 23.57 -17.54
CA ASP A 461 -32.86 22.80 -17.01
C ASP A 461 -32.71 21.28 -17.21
N GLY A 462 -31.66 20.82 -17.91
CA GLY A 462 -31.45 19.42 -18.26
C GLY A 462 -31.97 19.02 -19.65
N PRO A 463 -32.01 17.72 -19.98
CA PRO A 463 -31.70 16.59 -19.10
C PRO A 463 -30.21 16.54 -18.71
N TRP A 464 -29.95 16.12 -17.47
CA TRP A 464 -28.60 15.91 -16.94
C TRP A 464 -28.19 14.45 -17.18
N LYS A 465 -26.96 14.24 -17.65
CA LYS A 465 -26.40 12.93 -17.93
C LYS A 465 -25.16 12.69 -17.09
N GLU A 466 -25.05 11.50 -16.50
CA GLU A 466 -24.00 11.13 -15.56
C GLU A 466 -22.72 10.71 -16.30
N TYR A 467 -21.57 11.18 -15.80
CA TYR A 467 -20.28 10.63 -16.19
C TYR A 467 -19.98 9.40 -15.32
N GLU A 468 -19.81 8.26 -15.98
CA GLU A 468 -19.42 7.02 -15.32
C GLU A 468 -17.91 6.92 -15.15
N PHE A 469 -17.49 6.40 -13.99
CA PHE A 469 -16.09 6.15 -13.67
C PHE A 469 -15.75 4.68 -13.95
N LEU A 470 -14.47 4.37 -14.07
CA LEU A 470 -14.02 3.02 -14.45
C LEU A 470 -14.22 1.99 -13.33
N TYR A 471 -13.99 2.36 -12.08
CA TYR A 471 -13.83 1.38 -10.99
C TYR A 471 -14.59 1.70 -9.71
N LYS A 472 -15.08 2.93 -9.49
CA LYS A 472 -15.97 3.23 -8.34
C LYS A 472 -17.45 2.94 -8.65
N PRO A 473 -18.30 2.76 -7.63
CA PRO A 473 -19.75 2.71 -7.82
C PRO A 473 -20.30 3.95 -8.54
N GLY A 474 -21.21 3.73 -9.48
CA GLY A 474 -21.89 4.77 -10.26
C GLY A 474 -23.23 4.21 -10.72
N ASN A 475 -23.27 3.66 -11.92
CA ASN A 475 -24.41 2.90 -12.43
C ASN A 475 -24.86 1.77 -11.47
N VAL A 476 -26.12 1.83 -11.05
CA VAL A 476 -26.72 0.91 -10.06
C VAL A 476 -26.88 -0.53 -10.56
N ASN A 477 -26.87 -0.73 -11.87
CA ASN A 477 -27.04 -2.04 -12.50
C ASN A 477 -25.72 -2.81 -12.65
N ASN A 478 -24.58 -2.18 -12.38
CA ASN A 478 -23.26 -2.77 -12.57
C ASN A 478 -22.65 -3.19 -11.23
N SER A 479 -22.10 -4.42 -11.18
CA SER A 479 -21.07 -4.77 -10.20
C SER A 479 -19.74 -4.13 -10.59
N LEU A 480 -18.82 -3.99 -9.63
CA LEU A 480 -17.48 -3.47 -9.91
C LEU A 480 -16.49 -4.58 -10.26
N PRO A 481 -15.48 -4.32 -11.11
CA PRO A 481 -14.50 -5.32 -11.51
C PRO A 481 -13.47 -5.63 -10.42
N PHE A 482 -12.72 -6.72 -10.61
CA PHE A 482 -11.50 -6.98 -9.83
C PHE A 482 -10.32 -6.22 -10.45
N VAL A 483 -9.81 -5.22 -9.74
CA VAL A 483 -8.83 -4.24 -10.28
C VAL A 483 -7.42 -4.45 -9.72
N ALA A 484 -7.29 -5.12 -8.57
CA ALA A 484 -6.01 -5.33 -7.91
C ALA A 484 -5.03 -6.06 -8.88
N PRO A 485 -3.76 -5.63 -8.99
CA PRO A 485 -3.04 -4.69 -8.11
C PRO A 485 -3.04 -3.22 -8.57
N HIS A 486 -3.81 -2.87 -9.59
CA HIS A 486 -3.89 -1.48 -10.06
C HIS A 486 -4.49 -0.56 -8.98
N GLN A 487 -3.95 0.65 -8.88
CA GLN A 487 -4.43 1.71 -8.01
C GLN A 487 -5.10 2.81 -8.84
N PRO A 488 -6.42 2.81 -9.01
CA PRO A 488 -7.14 3.91 -9.64
C PRO A 488 -7.17 5.11 -8.69
N ARG A 489 -6.25 6.05 -8.89
CA ARG A 489 -6.02 7.16 -7.96
C ARG A 489 -7.18 8.16 -7.97
N LEU A 490 -7.81 8.35 -9.13
CA LEU A 490 -8.99 9.22 -9.27
C LEU A 490 -10.20 8.65 -8.53
N ASP A 491 -10.59 7.41 -8.84
CA ASP A 491 -11.72 6.72 -8.20
C ASP A 491 -11.53 6.64 -6.67
N TRP A 492 -10.29 6.36 -6.21
CA TRP A 492 -9.98 6.38 -4.79
C TRP A 492 -10.17 7.75 -4.15
N GLN A 493 -9.76 8.83 -4.81
CA GLN A 493 -9.94 10.19 -4.30
C GLN A 493 -11.41 10.63 -4.33
N MET A 494 -12.22 10.16 -5.28
CA MET A 494 -13.67 10.42 -5.28
C MET A 494 -14.36 9.89 -4.02
N TRP A 495 -13.93 8.74 -3.51
CA TRP A 495 -14.44 8.21 -2.24
C TRP A 495 -14.12 9.12 -1.05
N PHE A 496 -12.90 9.64 -0.97
CA PHE A 496 -12.52 10.60 0.07
C PHE A 496 -13.27 11.93 -0.08
N ALA A 497 -13.46 12.40 -1.32
CA ALA A 497 -14.21 13.61 -1.59
C ALA A 497 -15.65 13.54 -1.07
N ALA A 498 -16.32 12.39 -1.25
CA ALA A 498 -17.70 12.20 -0.79
C ALA A 498 -17.88 12.31 0.74
N LEU A 499 -16.80 12.20 1.51
CA LEU A 499 -16.83 12.35 2.98
C LEU A 499 -16.67 13.81 3.45
N GLY A 500 -16.39 14.74 2.53
CA GLY A 500 -16.17 16.15 2.82
C GLY A 500 -16.98 17.06 1.92
N THR A 501 -16.47 18.27 1.71
CA THR A 501 -17.07 19.26 0.78
C THR A 501 -16.15 19.51 -0.41
N TYR A 502 -16.70 20.03 -1.51
CA TYR A 502 -15.90 20.36 -2.68
C TYR A 502 -14.86 21.46 -2.41
N HIS A 503 -15.09 22.35 -1.43
CA HIS A 503 -14.13 23.38 -1.02
C HIS A 503 -12.83 22.80 -0.44
N GLN A 504 -12.93 21.64 0.24
CA GLN A 504 -11.77 20.92 0.77
C GLN A 504 -11.04 20.12 -0.32
N ASN A 505 -11.65 19.98 -1.50
CA ASN A 505 -11.19 19.13 -2.59
C ASN A 505 -10.97 19.96 -3.88
N PRO A 506 -9.98 20.86 -3.91
CA PRO A 506 -9.75 21.79 -5.02
C PRO A 506 -9.54 21.11 -6.38
N TRP A 507 -9.03 19.87 -6.37
CA TRP A 507 -8.83 19.06 -7.56
C TRP A 507 -10.14 18.75 -8.30
N LEU A 508 -11.29 18.71 -7.61
CA LEU A 508 -12.61 18.51 -8.23
C LEU A 508 -13.01 19.68 -9.13
N MET A 509 -12.63 20.90 -8.76
CA MET A 509 -12.90 22.09 -9.58
C MET A 509 -12.11 22.02 -10.89
N SER A 510 -10.87 21.53 -10.84
CA SER A 510 -10.08 21.28 -12.05
C SER A 510 -10.67 20.14 -12.88
N LEU A 511 -11.10 19.04 -12.23
CA LEU A 511 -11.79 17.94 -12.92
C LEU A 511 -13.03 18.45 -13.67
N ALA A 512 -13.90 19.21 -12.99
CA ALA A 512 -15.10 19.79 -13.59
C ALA A 512 -14.76 20.71 -14.78
N TYR A 513 -13.78 21.60 -14.62
CA TYR A 513 -13.30 22.48 -15.69
C TYR A 513 -12.78 21.69 -16.90
N ARG A 514 -12.01 20.62 -16.69
CA ARG A 514 -11.44 19.82 -17.77
C ARG A 514 -12.49 18.96 -18.48
N LEU A 515 -13.52 18.48 -17.76
CA LEU A 515 -14.68 17.79 -18.35
C LEU A 515 -15.52 18.74 -19.22
N LEU A 516 -15.77 19.97 -18.77
CA LEU A 516 -16.43 21.02 -19.57
C LEU A 516 -15.68 21.35 -20.88
N ARG A 517 -14.36 21.08 -20.91
CA ARG A 517 -13.50 21.28 -22.09
C ARG A 517 -13.34 20.01 -22.93
N GLY A 518 -13.89 18.87 -22.49
CA GLY A 518 -13.75 17.58 -23.19
C GLY A 518 -12.31 17.10 -23.30
N GLN A 519 -11.48 17.36 -22.29
CA GLN A 519 -10.05 17.03 -22.33
C GLN A 519 -9.84 15.50 -22.43
N PRO A 520 -9.19 15.00 -23.50
CA PRO A 520 -9.10 13.57 -23.77
C PRO A 520 -8.31 12.83 -22.69
N GLU A 521 -7.30 13.44 -22.08
CA GLU A 521 -6.50 12.86 -21.01
C GLU A 521 -7.32 12.63 -19.74
N ILE A 522 -8.36 13.45 -19.51
CA ILE A 522 -9.30 13.28 -18.40
C ILE A 522 -10.35 12.23 -18.72
N LEU A 523 -10.91 12.26 -19.93
CA LEU A 523 -11.90 11.27 -20.37
C LEU A 523 -11.32 9.85 -20.35
N ALA A 524 -10.01 9.70 -20.55
CA ALA A 524 -9.33 8.42 -20.41
C ALA A 524 -9.22 7.88 -18.97
N LEU A 525 -9.40 8.73 -17.95
CA LEU A 525 -9.54 8.29 -16.55
C LEU A 525 -10.99 7.90 -16.19
N MET A 526 -11.93 8.10 -17.12
CA MET A 526 -13.35 7.84 -16.95
C MET A 526 -13.79 6.66 -17.83
N ASN A 527 -15.02 6.19 -17.65
CA ASN A 527 -15.59 5.18 -18.55
C ASN A 527 -15.97 5.84 -19.88
N ASN A 528 -15.05 5.81 -20.84
CA ASN A 528 -15.29 6.42 -22.15
C ASN A 528 -16.28 5.64 -23.03
N VAL A 529 -16.56 4.37 -22.72
CA VAL A 529 -17.56 3.57 -23.44
C VAL A 529 -18.97 4.09 -23.16
N GLU A 530 -19.22 4.49 -21.92
CA GLU A 530 -20.49 5.06 -21.46
C GLU A 530 -20.45 6.60 -21.43
N ASN A 531 -19.56 7.24 -22.21
CA ASN A 531 -19.43 8.69 -22.23
C ASN A 531 -20.72 9.34 -22.78
N PRO A 532 -21.43 10.16 -21.98
CA PRO A 532 -22.69 10.78 -22.42
C PRO A 532 -22.52 11.89 -23.46
N PHE A 533 -21.28 12.35 -23.69
CA PHE A 533 -20.93 13.49 -24.55
C PHE A 533 -19.75 13.13 -25.50
N PRO A 534 -19.92 12.16 -26.42
CA PRO A 534 -18.83 11.67 -27.26
C PRO A 534 -18.43 12.66 -28.38
N GLU A 535 -19.38 13.43 -28.90
CA GLU A 535 -19.14 14.36 -30.02
C GLU A 535 -18.66 15.74 -29.56
N LYS A 536 -19.32 16.30 -28.53
CA LYS A 536 -19.05 17.64 -28.00
C LYS A 536 -19.21 17.64 -26.49
N PRO A 537 -18.32 18.31 -25.74
CA PRO A 537 -18.44 18.41 -24.30
C PRO A 537 -19.70 19.18 -23.89
N PRO A 538 -20.21 18.95 -22.66
CA PRO A 538 -21.40 19.62 -22.17
C PRO A 538 -21.16 21.11 -21.95
N ARG A 539 -22.22 21.92 -22.06
CA ARG A 539 -22.17 23.36 -21.75
C ARG A 539 -22.15 23.65 -20.25
N TYR A 540 -22.77 22.77 -19.48
CA TYR A 540 -22.93 22.89 -18.04
C TYR A 540 -22.53 21.59 -17.36
N ILE A 541 -21.93 21.71 -16.17
CA ILE A 541 -21.60 20.57 -15.33
C ILE A 541 -22.03 20.86 -13.90
N LYS A 542 -22.51 19.84 -13.19
CA LYS A 542 -22.79 19.89 -11.77
C LYS A 542 -22.37 18.58 -11.12
N ALA A 543 -22.46 18.50 -9.80
CA ALA A 543 -22.36 17.22 -9.13
C ALA A 543 -23.42 17.10 -8.06
N SER A 544 -24.02 15.92 -7.98
CA SER A 544 -24.99 15.53 -6.96
C SER A 544 -24.34 14.55 -5.98
N LEU A 545 -24.72 14.64 -4.70
CA LEU A 545 -24.37 13.67 -3.68
C LEU A 545 -25.49 12.65 -3.54
N TYR A 546 -25.14 11.38 -3.62
CA TYR A 546 -26.05 10.26 -3.45
C TYR A 546 -25.60 9.37 -2.30
N ARG A 547 -26.58 8.75 -1.64
CA ARG A 547 -26.36 7.65 -0.72
C ARG A 547 -26.66 6.35 -1.44
N TYR A 548 -25.72 5.42 -1.40
CA TYR A 548 -25.79 4.11 -2.02
C TYR A 548 -25.91 3.03 -0.94
N HIS A 549 -26.70 2.01 -1.23
CA HIS A 549 -26.79 0.76 -0.49
C HIS A 549 -26.77 -0.41 -1.46
N TYR A 550 -26.21 -1.53 -1.04
CA TYR A 550 -26.40 -2.78 -1.76
C TYR A 550 -27.87 -3.17 -1.78
N THR A 551 -28.33 -3.68 -2.91
CA THR A 551 -29.67 -4.23 -3.01
C THR A 551 -29.80 -5.47 -2.11
N PRO A 552 -30.93 -5.65 -1.41
CA PRO A 552 -31.15 -6.85 -0.60
C PRO A 552 -31.12 -8.12 -1.45
N TRP A 553 -30.62 -9.22 -0.87
CA TRP A 553 -30.58 -10.55 -1.51
C TRP A 553 -31.92 -10.96 -2.16
N SER A 554 -33.05 -10.63 -1.54
CA SER A 554 -34.39 -11.00 -2.03
C SER A 554 -34.82 -10.23 -3.30
N GLN A 555 -34.19 -9.10 -3.61
CA GLN A 555 -34.56 -8.24 -4.75
C GLN A 555 -33.67 -8.45 -5.99
N SER A 556 -32.47 -9.04 -5.83
CA SER A 556 -31.46 -9.13 -6.90
C SER A 556 -31.83 -10.07 -8.05
N TRP A 557 -32.74 -11.03 -7.83
CA TRP A 557 -33.14 -12.01 -8.85
C TRP A 557 -34.16 -11.44 -9.84
N ASN A 558 -34.98 -10.47 -9.41
CA ASN A 558 -36.08 -9.92 -10.23
C ASN A 558 -35.76 -8.53 -10.83
N LYS A 559 -34.74 -7.83 -10.31
CA LYS A 559 -34.20 -6.58 -10.87
C LYS A 559 -32.69 -6.72 -10.92
N GLN A 560 -32.07 -6.55 -12.10
CA GLN A 560 -30.62 -6.61 -12.32
C GLN A 560 -29.85 -5.42 -11.68
N ALA A 561 -30.21 -5.01 -10.47
CA ALA A 561 -29.58 -3.90 -9.75
C ALA A 561 -28.72 -4.43 -8.60
N TRP A 562 -27.45 -4.03 -8.58
CA TRP A 562 -26.50 -4.32 -7.50
C TRP A 562 -26.57 -3.28 -6.37
N TRP A 563 -26.96 -2.06 -6.74
CA TRP A 563 -27.09 -0.94 -5.83
C TRP A 563 -28.49 -0.35 -5.86
N SER A 564 -28.88 0.26 -4.76
CA SER A 564 -29.95 1.24 -4.68
C SER A 564 -29.32 2.56 -4.28
N ARG A 565 -29.89 3.68 -4.74
CA ARG A 565 -29.38 5.00 -4.38
C ARG A 565 -30.51 6.00 -4.15
N GLU A 566 -30.26 6.94 -3.25
CA GLU A 566 -31.12 8.09 -3.01
C GLU A 566 -30.29 9.39 -3.13
N LYS A 567 -30.89 10.42 -3.73
CA LYS A 567 -30.24 11.72 -3.86
C LYS A 567 -30.34 12.46 -2.54
N ILE A 568 -29.19 12.82 -1.97
CA ILE A 568 -29.13 13.61 -0.73
C ILE A 568 -29.23 15.10 -1.04
N GLY A 569 -28.53 15.55 -2.09
CA GLY A 569 -28.48 16.95 -2.46
C GLY A 569 -27.51 17.25 -3.58
N GLU A 570 -27.33 18.53 -3.88
CA GLU A 570 -26.29 19.00 -4.79
C GLU A 570 -24.96 19.09 -4.02
N TYR A 571 -23.88 18.57 -4.60
CA TYR A 571 -22.54 18.57 -4.01
C TYR A 571 -21.73 19.81 -4.39
N PHE A 572 -21.78 20.23 -5.67
CA PHE A 572 -21.26 21.52 -6.12
C PHE A 572 -22.23 22.15 -7.16
N PRO A 573 -22.28 23.49 -7.27
CA PRO A 573 -23.25 24.18 -8.12
C PRO A 573 -22.98 23.99 -9.62
N ILE A 574 -23.93 24.43 -10.45
CA ILE A 574 -23.77 24.38 -11.90
C ILE A 574 -22.64 25.32 -12.34
N PHE A 575 -21.63 24.76 -13.00
CA PHE A 575 -20.58 25.51 -13.67
C PHE A 575 -20.78 25.48 -15.18
N SER A 576 -20.54 26.61 -15.84
CA SER A 576 -20.43 26.73 -17.28
C SER A 576 -18.98 26.90 -17.70
N HIS A 577 -18.72 26.75 -19.00
CA HIS A 577 -17.39 26.89 -19.59
C HIS A 577 -16.68 28.21 -19.25
N ASP A 578 -17.43 29.30 -19.17
CA ASP A 578 -16.92 30.65 -18.92
C ASP A 578 -17.24 31.16 -17.51
N HIS A 579 -17.54 30.26 -16.58
CA HIS A 579 -17.90 30.62 -15.19
C HIS A 579 -16.74 31.37 -14.51
N PRO A 580 -16.81 32.71 -14.34
CA PRO A 580 -15.65 33.51 -13.96
C PRO A 580 -15.03 33.11 -12.61
N PRO A 581 -15.83 32.85 -11.54
CA PRO A 581 -15.27 32.42 -10.25
C PRO A 581 -14.47 31.10 -10.34
N LEU A 582 -14.86 30.19 -11.22
CA LEU A 582 -14.15 28.90 -11.38
C LEU A 582 -12.80 29.13 -12.05
N ILE A 583 -12.77 29.93 -13.12
CA ILE A 583 -11.54 30.26 -13.85
C ILE A 583 -10.59 31.06 -12.96
N GLU A 584 -11.09 32.05 -12.22
CA GLU A 584 -10.29 32.86 -11.29
C GLU A 584 -9.68 31.98 -10.18
N TYR A 585 -10.49 31.09 -9.59
CA TYR A 585 -10.02 30.14 -8.58
C TYR A 585 -8.90 29.25 -9.10
N LEU A 586 -9.09 28.63 -10.26
CA LEU A 586 -8.10 27.74 -10.87
C LEU A 586 -6.83 28.49 -11.32
N SER A 587 -6.97 29.76 -11.75
CA SER A 587 -5.85 30.63 -12.08
C SER A 587 -5.04 31.01 -10.85
N LYS A 588 -5.70 31.34 -9.73
CA LYS A 588 -5.05 31.58 -8.43
C LYS A 588 -4.30 30.36 -7.92
N MET A 589 -4.86 29.17 -8.14
CA MET A 589 -4.19 27.89 -7.87
C MET A 589 -3.09 27.52 -8.88
N LYS A 590 -2.83 28.37 -9.88
CA LYS A 590 -1.82 28.18 -10.92
C LYS A 590 -2.06 26.95 -11.81
N ILE A 591 -3.27 26.38 -11.80
CA ILE A 591 -3.66 25.23 -12.63
C ILE A 591 -3.87 25.69 -14.08
N ILE A 592 -4.70 26.74 -14.24
CA ILE A 592 -4.88 27.45 -15.51
C ILE A 592 -3.82 28.56 -15.55
N GLN A 593 -2.94 28.52 -16.54
CA GLN A 593 -1.99 29.58 -16.82
C GLN A 593 -1.77 29.71 -18.33
N ASP A 594 -1.72 30.95 -18.81
CA ASP A 594 -1.32 31.31 -20.17
C ASP A 594 0.21 31.25 -20.39
N LYS A 595 0.99 30.97 -19.34
CA LYS A 595 2.45 30.88 -19.46
C LYS A 595 2.84 29.69 -20.32
N PRO A 596 3.75 29.86 -21.29
CA PRO A 596 4.14 28.77 -22.17
C PRO A 596 4.82 27.68 -21.34
N VAL A 597 4.29 26.46 -21.52
CA VAL A 597 4.88 25.19 -21.11
C VAL A 597 6.36 25.21 -21.49
N TYR A 598 7.23 24.70 -20.61
CA TYR A 598 8.62 24.48 -20.99
C TYR A 598 8.63 23.55 -22.21
N LYS A 599 8.99 24.09 -23.37
CA LYS A 599 8.92 23.34 -24.63
C LYS A 599 9.93 22.22 -24.58
N VAL A 600 9.51 21.04 -25.01
CA VAL A 600 10.39 19.90 -25.18
C VAL A 600 11.34 20.22 -26.33
N ILE A 601 12.64 20.13 -26.06
CA ILE A 601 13.70 20.37 -27.05
C ILE A 601 14.16 19.04 -27.65
N ASN A 602 14.09 17.95 -26.88
CA ASN A 602 14.47 16.62 -27.30
C ASN A 602 13.30 15.88 -27.98
N GLU A 603 13.03 16.24 -29.24
CA GLU A 603 11.95 15.63 -30.04
C GLU A 603 12.08 14.12 -30.25
N PRO A 604 13.27 13.53 -30.50
CA PRO A 604 13.39 12.08 -30.66
C PRO A 604 12.95 11.29 -29.43
N LEU A 605 13.35 11.74 -28.23
CA LEU A 605 12.96 11.11 -26.98
C LEU A 605 11.46 11.27 -26.73
N LYS A 606 10.91 12.44 -27.05
CA LYS A 606 9.46 12.68 -26.97
C LYS A 606 8.67 11.73 -27.86
N LEU A 607 9.05 11.58 -29.13
CA LEU A 607 8.38 10.66 -30.07
C LEU A 607 8.42 9.21 -29.58
N LEU A 608 9.54 8.79 -28.97
CA LEU A 608 9.63 7.46 -28.35
C LEU A 608 8.64 7.31 -27.18
N LEU A 609 8.59 8.29 -26.29
CA LEU A 609 7.69 8.28 -25.13
C LEU A 609 6.22 8.31 -25.56
N ASP A 610 5.86 9.14 -26.55
CA ASP A 610 4.52 9.20 -27.13
C ASP A 610 4.13 7.86 -27.77
N SER A 611 5.08 7.20 -28.46
CA SER A 611 4.86 5.88 -29.05
C SER A 611 4.57 4.83 -27.99
N ILE A 612 5.35 4.78 -26.90
CA ILE A 612 5.11 3.87 -25.77
C ILE A 612 3.74 4.16 -25.15
N ARG A 613 3.42 5.44 -24.90
CA ARG A 613 2.14 5.87 -24.33
C ARG A 613 0.97 5.42 -25.20
N SER A 614 1.07 5.56 -26.52
CA SER A 614 0.04 5.15 -27.47
C SER A 614 -0.25 3.65 -27.46
N LEU A 615 0.76 2.81 -27.14
CA LEU A 615 0.60 1.36 -27.00
C LEU A 615 -0.10 1.01 -25.69
N VAL A 616 0.34 1.63 -24.59
CA VAL A 616 -0.20 1.36 -23.25
C VAL A 616 -1.64 1.82 -23.12
N HIS A 617 -2.01 2.94 -23.73
CA HIS A 617 -3.36 3.51 -23.65
C HIS A 617 -4.47 2.64 -24.27
N LYS A 618 -4.11 1.67 -25.12
CA LYS A 618 -5.06 0.77 -25.77
C LYS A 618 -5.50 -0.40 -24.90
N ILE A 619 -4.86 -0.60 -23.75
CA ILE A 619 -5.05 -1.76 -22.88
C ILE A 619 -5.59 -1.29 -21.53
N GLU A 620 -6.59 -1.99 -21.00
CA GLU A 620 -7.06 -1.75 -19.64
C GLU A 620 -5.90 -1.89 -18.62
N ALA A 621 -5.83 -0.98 -17.66
CA ALA A 621 -4.71 -0.93 -16.72
C ALA A 621 -4.52 -2.24 -15.94
N SER A 622 -5.61 -2.84 -15.45
CA SER A 622 -5.57 -4.09 -14.70
C SER A 622 -4.95 -5.24 -15.51
N LEU A 623 -5.39 -5.40 -16.76
CA LEU A 623 -4.90 -6.39 -17.71
C LEU A 623 -3.45 -6.13 -18.10
N PHE A 624 -3.06 -4.87 -18.27
CA PHE A 624 -1.67 -4.53 -18.56
C PHE A 624 -0.73 -4.93 -17.41
N LEU A 625 -1.11 -4.64 -16.17
CA LEU A 625 -0.31 -5.02 -14.99
C LEU A 625 -0.16 -6.55 -14.87
N TRP A 626 -1.26 -7.29 -14.99
CA TRP A 626 -1.22 -8.75 -14.96
C TRP A 626 -0.48 -9.34 -16.17
N GLY A 627 -0.59 -8.73 -17.35
CA GLY A 627 0.13 -9.11 -18.56
C GLY A 627 1.65 -9.02 -18.38
N VAL A 628 2.14 -7.91 -17.84
CA VAL A 628 3.58 -7.75 -17.56
C VAL A 628 4.04 -8.74 -16.48
N PHE A 629 3.26 -8.94 -15.42
CA PHE A 629 3.59 -9.91 -14.36
C PHE A 629 3.67 -11.35 -14.90
N THR A 630 2.66 -11.79 -15.64
CA THR A 630 2.61 -13.12 -16.25
C THR A 630 3.71 -13.34 -17.28
N ALA A 631 4.08 -12.32 -18.07
CA ALA A 631 5.24 -12.37 -18.95
C ALA A 631 6.54 -12.63 -18.17
N GLY A 632 6.75 -11.94 -17.04
CA GLY A 632 7.91 -12.17 -16.17
C GLY A 632 7.92 -13.58 -15.55
N CYS A 633 6.76 -14.09 -15.09
CA CYS A 633 6.62 -15.48 -14.64
C CYS A 633 7.02 -16.48 -15.74
N THR A 634 6.54 -16.27 -16.96
CA THR A 634 6.88 -17.13 -18.12
C THR A 634 8.39 -17.13 -18.41
N ILE A 635 9.04 -15.97 -18.34
CA ILE A 635 10.51 -15.87 -18.51
C ILE A 635 11.25 -16.66 -17.42
N ILE A 636 10.82 -16.57 -16.16
CA ILE A 636 11.44 -17.30 -15.05
C ILE A 636 11.32 -18.82 -15.26
N VAL A 637 10.12 -19.30 -15.61
CA VAL A 637 9.83 -20.73 -15.79
C VAL A 637 10.60 -21.30 -17.00
N THR A 638 10.60 -20.60 -18.13
CA THR A 638 11.29 -21.04 -19.35
C THR A 638 12.82 -21.01 -19.20
N SER A 639 13.37 -19.97 -18.56
CA SER A 639 14.80 -19.89 -18.25
C SER A 639 15.27 -21.03 -17.33
N TYR A 640 14.44 -21.41 -16.36
CA TYR A 640 14.72 -22.53 -15.47
C TYR A 640 14.80 -23.85 -16.26
N ASN A 641 13.82 -24.15 -17.11
CA ASN A 641 13.79 -25.36 -17.91
C ASN A 641 15.01 -25.50 -18.84
N ASN A 642 15.40 -24.41 -19.51
CA ASN A 642 16.60 -24.39 -20.36
C ASN A 642 17.88 -24.64 -19.55
N SER A 643 17.95 -24.15 -18.31
CA SER A 643 19.11 -24.38 -17.43
C SER A 643 19.20 -25.83 -16.92
N VAL A 644 18.06 -26.50 -16.77
CA VAL A 644 17.98 -27.93 -16.38
C VAL A 644 18.34 -28.81 -17.55
N LEU A 645 17.86 -28.49 -18.76
CA LEU A 645 18.19 -29.21 -19.99
C LEU A 645 19.67 -29.12 -20.35
N LYS A 646 20.34 -27.98 -20.10
CA LYS A 646 21.80 -27.84 -20.32
C LYS A 646 22.68 -28.54 -19.27
N LYS A 647 22.08 -29.05 -18.18
CA LYS A 647 22.79 -29.76 -17.10
C LYS A 647 22.54 -31.26 -17.09
N LYS A 648 21.58 -31.73 -17.89
CA LYS A 648 21.49 -33.12 -18.33
C LYS A 648 22.30 -33.26 -19.60
#